data_AF-A0A971FSR4-F1
#
_entry.id   AF-A0A971FSR4-F1
#
_cell.length_a   1.000
_cell.length_b   1.000
_cell.length_c   1.000
_cell.angle_alpha   90.00
_cell.angle_beta   90.00
_cell.angle_gamma   90.00
#
_symmetry.space_group_name_H-M   'P 1'
#
loop_
_entity.id
_entity.type
_entity.pdbx_description
1 polymer ?
#
loop_
_entity_poly.entity_id
_entity_poly.type
_entity_poly.pdbx_seq_one_letter_code
_entity_poly.pdbx_strand_id
1 'polypeptide(L)'
;MKKFNLLFVVGMVSALPALAQTNILTMGFEDGDKSPEPSPTQYALSPNYNANNTVADWVNVKETDNWNDKSSGAHTGEYCFVAENAGAKGYSWDRGLKFGLGELKLETPYRVSFWVKADPTCTYTNDAGTQVTEDTEMTSWLSKGMENFDLAFPDPTNNGNGIGLSAMKGFTGEWQRVSFVTYNPTREYVKSIVDGRSWVGNATFPAKFGGAGETYKSHFQDEIPEMYFFIANLYSPATYYIDDISVDENVTVKDVLFGTEIIKINFGWKNNISTLAKANQGTISLDPSQVTVTVDGTEAEVSYFEGKEDGCLYIFMAEAIEGEDVTVSFKGDERIIYTSQLRPTADTGENVAVLPFSNEKAIKVSDEEVDAVALAWGSPVMKSSTPENKSFNLTPEDVKTITVTYSAPIEIKNAKAVLKRGVKTVESFGGQTMELSEDARTITFNVTSTDLVDGSYTLEISNVQNSLGDYAENATVLEFELGGSAQGGEAVEAYRLDMTDLGANSLPMGWSGTSDNSDREAKGAPSTGLSGAPRIMGDNTKANQGIYWGARGGSAGVLAFGKYAAEASIGGQLPADILPEEALHLTAGPQLLTFKNASWDSASGNVYAVKVCNAEGEEIFSKTEITPTETIGQGPADGVITLSEFEFEVPEDGYYYVQFDGNTGWACWLLTSLSVTAKPESSSGYYNKALADAIASAESVLAANADEKYDGDSKTALASEIEKQKNAKYTSPSQVEAAVAALNAAANALSSRATNYNDFVNNFASAKSKYEDLAEKYKTTDVAKATEKAIAQYDNVDPKSLNDAELATAAAAVKNLPGLIDNVVTVTGIVTKRAQLASELAASVGDEESLDYLDALASDDTGIINNANIRTTAQIYSLLGDDRTALEVLKVASYDTSITNEDFDETDPEQQATHDENGHPLIVNGVNFSGYVKNPNFYTYQTNFDGGSMSETTFPGWTWEPAKSVDDEGNETTIGSAKPANNWTSTTPTETNPVVTAALNAYGASAEYKISQVVENLPVGIYDIIIGTRTGTNTYTPEAAEGEEAESILQIYNAQNPDTGIWDKYIFAQVDDEEPMMAPFAYGATNFEGLNTYLRKVKITKPGQKLTIGAVENYTSGLAVKGADAMEYWDTNTYVKNAKIYFVNPDPTFDYAKAAADLNAEITTDIKSFEAPAVKTGAAYNLSGQKVGAEYKGIVIINGKKILRK
;
A
#
# COMPACT_ATOMS: atom_id res chain seq x y z
N MET A 1 15.54 -56.89 2.54
CA MET A 1 16.69 -57.38 1.74
C MET A 1 17.25 -56.19 0.96
N LYS A 2 18.56 -55.91 1.10
CA LYS A 2 19.26 -54.77 0.45
C LYS A 2 19.37 -54.98 -1.06
N LYS A 3 19.06 -53.94 -1.86
CA LYS A 3 19.69 -53.71 -3.16
C LYS A 3 20.17 -52.26 -3.22
N PHE A 4 21.44 -52.09 -2.91
CA PHE A 4 22.25 -50.95 -3.33
C PHE A 4 22.54 -51.13 -4.82
N ASN A 5 22.14 -50.17 -5.66
CA ASN A 5 22.69 -50.06 -7.02
C ASN A 5 23.80 -49.00 -7.01
N LEU A 6 25.02 -49.48 -7.23
CA LEU A 6 26.22 -48.70 -7.57
C LEU A 6 25.99 -48.00 -8.92
N LEU A 7 26.16 -46.68 -8.98
CA LEU A 7 26.35 -45.97 -10.25
C LEU A 7 27.86 -45.86 -10.55
N PHE A 8 28.23 -46.27 -11.76
CA PHE A 8 29.59 -46.27 -12.30
C PHE A 8 30.07 -44.84 -12.59
N VAL A 9 31.29 -44.51 -12.15
CA VAL A 9 32.03 -43.30 -12.55
C VAL A 9 32.91 -43.63 -13.75
N VAL A 10 32.68 -43.01 -14.92
CA VAL A 10 33.69 -42.86 -15.99
C VAL A 10 33.46 -41.57 -16.79
N GLY A 11 34.52 -40.74 -16.90
CA GLY A 11 34.81 -39.96 -18.13
C GLY A 11 34.73 -38.44 -18.04
N MET A 12 35.88 -37.77 -17.89
CA MET A 12 36.04 -36.30 -17.95
C MET A 12 35.75 -35.72 -19.35
N VAL A 13 34.97 -34.64 -19.40
CA VAL A 13 35.13 -33.51 -20.34
C VAL A 13 34.98 -32.22 -19.54
N SER A 14 35.86 -31.25 -19.80
CA SER A 14 35.98 -29.97 -19.10
C SER A 14 34.69 -29.15 -19.15
N ALA A 15 33.99 -29.06 -18.02
CA ALA A 15 32.94 -28.09 -17.72
C ALA A 15 32.90 -27.91 -16.19
N LEU A 16 32.42 -26.76 -15.72
CA LEU A 16 32.19 -26.47 -14.31
C LEU A 16 31.53 -27.68 -13.61
N PRO A 17 31.99 -28.10 -12.41
CA PRO A 17 31.47 -29.30 -11.76
C PRO A 17 29.98 -29.09 -11.45
N ALA A 18 29.11 -29.86 -12.10
CA ALA A 18 27.71 -29.98 -11.71
C ALA A 18 27.64 -30.42 -10.23
N LEU A 19 26.80 -29.77 -9.44
CA LEU A 19 26.58 -30.19 -8.06
C LEU A 19 25.87 -31.55 -8.07
N ALA A 20 26.34 -32.50 -7.26
CA ALA A 20 25.68 -33.80 -7.16
C ALA A 20 24.41 -33.66 -6.31
N GLN A 21 23.24 -33.70 -6.97
CA GLN A 21 21.94 -33.72 -6.31
C GLN A 21 21.83 -34.93 -5.40
N THR A 22 21.32 -34.72 -4.19
CA THR A 22 21.15 -35.80 -3.19
C THR A 22 19.74 -35.72 -2.62
N ASN A 23 18.97 -36.82 -2.72
CA ASN A 23 17.67 -36.89 -2.06
C ASN A 23 17.86 -37.09 -0.55
N ILE A 24 17.24 -36.22 0.25
CA ILE A 24 17.33 -36.22 1.72
C ILE A 24 16.03 -36.69 2.39
N LEU A 25 14.91 -36.70 1.67
CA LEU A 25 13.65 -37.31 2.09
C LEU A 25 12.92 -37.89 0.86
N THR A 26 12.36 -39.08 1.02
CA THR A 26 11.32 -39.65 0.15
C THR A 26 10.27 -40.31 1.04
N MET A 27 8.99 -40.01 0.83
CA MET A 27 7.85 -40.55 1.59
C MET A 27 6.67 -40.79 0.64
N GLY A 28 6.30 -42.06 0.46
CA GLY A 28 5.13 -42.48 -0.32
C GLY A 28 4.07 -43.20 0.51
N PHE A 29 4.21 -43.22 1.84
CA PHE A 29 3.28 -43.86 2.78
C PHE A 29 3.15 -45.39 2.62
N GLU A 30 4.19 -46.02 2.08
CA GLU A 30 4.21 -47.45 1.76
C GLU A 30 4.42 -48.35 2.98
N ASP A 31 4.14 -49.65 2.82
CA ASP A 31 4.38 -50.64 3.88
C ASP A 31 5.88 -50.77 4.23
N GLY A 32 6.26 -50.15 5.35
CA GLY A 32 7.65 -50.06 5.81
C GLY A 32 8.11 -48.63 6.09
N ASP A 33 7.37 -47.63 5.56
CA ASP A 33 7.50 -46.24 5.96
C ASP A 33 7.00 -46.08 7.41
N LYS A 34 7.61 -45.17 8.18
CA LYS A 34 7.19 -44.93 9.56
C LYS A 34 5.87 -44.17 9.53
N SER A 35 4.78 -44.81 9.96
CA SER A 35 3.48 -44.17 10.12
C SER A 35 3.59 -42.93 11.01
N PRO A 36 2.86 -41.85 10.67
CA PRO A 36 2.74 -40.69 11.54
C PRO A 36 2.05 -41.08 12.87
N GLU A 37 2.50 -40.55 14.00
CA GLU A 37 1.77 -40.70 15.27
C GLU A 37 0.86 -39.47 15.50
N PRO A 38 -0.45 -39.65 15.77
CA PRO A 38 -1.29 -38.53 16.15
C PRO A 38 -0.86 -38.00 17.52
N SER A 39 -0.45 -36.73 17.59
CA SER A 39 -0.24 -36.04 18.87
C SER A 39 -1.56 -35.44 19.35
N PRO A 40 -2.17 -35.93 20.45
CA PRO A 40 -3.43 -35.40 20.98
C PRO A 40 -3.28 -34.03 21.68
N THR A 41 -2.12 -33.37 21.57
CA THR A 41 -1.91 -32.04 22.13
C THR A 41 -1.24 -31.13 21.12
N GLN A 42 -1.78 -29.92 20.98
CA GLN A 42 -1.33 -28.82 20.09
C GLN A 42 0.14 -28.40 20.27
N TYR A 43 0.87 -29.00 21.22
CA TYR A 43 2.32 -28.83 21.36
C TYR A 43 3.01 -30.04 22.00
N ALA A 44 3.05 -31.20 21.35
CA ALA A 44 3.93 -32.30 21.76
C ALA A 44 5.07 -32.56 20.77
N LEU A 45 5.74 -31.52 20.30
CA LEU A 45 7.16 -31.67 19.96
C LEU A 45 7.95 -31.50 21.26
N SER A 46 8.17 -32.62 21.96
CA SER A 46 8.93 -32.67 23.21
C SER A 46 10.34 -32.08 23.01
N PRO A 47 10.96 -31.40 24.00
CA PRO A 47 12.37 -31.02 23.96
C PRO A 47 13.32 -32.23 23.89
N ASN A 48 12.80 -33.46 23.97
CA ASN A 48 13.51 -34.70 23.65
C ASN A 48 13.40 -35.13 22.17
N TYR A 49 12.87 -34.29 21.28
CA TYR A 49 12.87 -34.55 19.84
C TYR A 49 14.31 -34.62 19.34
N ASN A 50 14.76 -35.84 19.03
CA ASN A 50 16.09 -36.10 18.52
C ASN A 50 16.08 -35.82 17.02
N ALA A 51 16.97 -34.95 16.53
CA ALA A 51 17.17 -34.57 15.11
C ALA A 51 17.46 -35.75 14.15
N ASN A 52 17.40 -36.99 14.65
CA ASN A 52 17.56 -38.24 13.91
C ASN A 52 16.25 -39.06 13.80
N ASN A 53 15.12 -38.55 14.26
CA ASN A 53 13.84 -39.28 14.19
C ASN A 53 13.03 -38.80 12.96
N THR A 54 13.09 -39.57 11.87
CA THR A 54 12.30 -39.38 10.64
C THR A 54 10.85 -39.87 10.80
N VAL A 55 10.20 -39.54 11.91
CA VAL A 55 8.79 -39.90 12.16
C VAL A 55 7.95 -38.69 11.78
N ALA A 56 6.90 -38.90 10.99
CA ALA A 56 5.93 -37.87 10.66
C ALA A 56 5.09 -37.53 11.90
N ASP A 57 4.83 -36.26 12.16
CA ASP A 57 3.94 -35.84 13.25
C ASP A 57 2.76 -35.08 12.61
N TRP A 58 1.53 -35.54 12.84
CA TRP A 58 0.35 -34.75 12.51
C TRP A 58 0.17 -33.69 13.58
N VAL A 59 0.21 -32.41 13.18
CA VAL A 59 0.16 -31.29 14.12
C VAL A 59 -1.02 -30.40 13.79
N ASN A 60 -1.95 -30.27 14.73
CA ASN A 60 -3.20 -29.54 14.61
C ASN A 60 -4.16 -30.23 13.60
N VAL A 61 -5.05 -31.08 14.12
CA VAL A 61 -6.16 -31.72 13.40
C VAL A 61 -7.43 -31.28 14.13
N LYS A 62 -8.41 -30.69 13.43
CA LYS A 62 -9.67 -30.32 14.08
C LYS A 62 -10.44 -31.58 14.46
N GLU A 63 -11.25 -31.50 15.52
CA GLU A 63 -12.05 -32.65 15.96
C GLU A 63 -13.00 -33.19 14.90
N THR A 64 -13.39 -32.36 13.93
CA THR A 64 -14.26 -32.72 12.81
C THR A 64 -13.53 -33.39 11.64
N ASP A 65 -12.20 -33.38 11.63
CA ASP A 65 -11.40 -33.90 10.52
C ASP A 65 -11.04 -35.37 10.73
N ASN A 66 -10.93 -36.13 9.64
CA ASN A 66 -10.55 -37.55 9.67
C ASN A 66 -9.35 -37.79 8.75
N TRP A 67 -8.19 -38.06 9.33
CA TRP A 67 -6.93 -38.23 8.58
C TRP A 67 -6.48 -39.69 8.63
N ASN A 68 -5.98 -40.20 7.49
CA ASN A 68 -5.54 -41.57 7.32
C ASN A 68 -4.23 -41.61 6.51
N ASP A 69 -3.18 -42.21 7.06
CA ASP A 69 -1.87 -42.37 6.39
C ASP A 69 -1.82 -43.53 5.39
N LYS A 70 -2.83 -44.39 5.32
CA LYS A 70 -2.86 -45.57 4.45
C LYS A 70 -4.18 -45.71 3.70
N SER A 71 -4.43 -44.75 2.82
CA SER A 71 -5.59 -44.82 1.93
C SER A 71 -5.24 -45.44 0.58
N SER A 72 -6.11 -46.31 0.08
CA SER A 72 -6.01 -46.84 -1.29
C SER A 72 -6.39 -45.77 -2.31
N GLY A 73 -5.63 -45.64 -3.39
CA GLY A 73 -5.84 -44.60 -4.42
C GLY A 73 -4.62 -43.70 -4.65
N ALA A 74 -3.43 -44.19 -4.29
CA ALA A 74 -2.15 -43.51 -4.41
C ALA A 74 -1.83 -43.05 -5.83
N HIS A 75 -1.00 -42.02 -5.95
CA HIS A 75 -0.44 -41.57 -7.21
C HIS A 75 0.58 -42.59 -7.73
N THR A 76 1.47 -43.08 -6.85
CA THR A 76 2.28 -44.26 -7.11
C THR A 76 2.27 -45.21 -5.92
N GLY A 77 2.61 -46.49 -6.14
CA GLY A 77 2.63 -47.47 -5.06
C GLY A 77 1.25 -47.98 -4.63
N GLU A 78 1.12 -48.35 -3.35
CA GLU A 78 -0.07 -48.98 -2.75
C GLU A 78 -0.91 -47.98 -1.92
N TYR A 79 -0.27 -47.01 -1.26
CA TYR A 79 -0.91 -46.15 -0.27
C TYR A 79 -0.62 -44.67 -0.49
N CYS A 80 -1.52 -43.80 -0.04
CA CYS A 80 -1.29 -42.37 0.08
C CYS A 80 -1.88 -41.83 1.38
N PHE A 81 -1.49 -40.62 1.73
CA PHE A 81 -2.08 -39.89 2.85
C PHE A 81 -3.39 -39.22 2.42
N VAL A 82 -4.42 -39.32 3.25
CA VAL A 82 -5.72 -38.68 3.04
C VAL A 82 -6.09 -37.85 4.26
N ALA A 83 -6.40 -36.57 4.01
CA ALA A 83 -6.98 -35.66 4.98
C ALA A 83 -8.42 -35.34 4.57
N GLU A 84 -9.41 -35.95 5.24
CA GLU A 84 -10.82 -35.63 5.08
C GLU A 84 -11.17 -34.49 6.03
N ASN A 85 -11.08 -33.24 5.55
CA ASN A 85 -11.38 -32.07 6.38
C ASN A 85 -12.85 -31.69 6.27
N ALA A 86 -13.48 -31.35 7.40
CA ALA A 86 -14.89 -31.00 7.46
C ALA A 86 -15.13 -29.74 8.31
N GLY A 87 -16.38 -29.26 8.34
CA GLY A 87 -16.77 -28.08 9.12
C GLY A 87 -16.37 -26.76 8.46
N ALA A 88 -15.98 -25.76 9.25
CA ALA A 88 -15.61 -24.43 8.75
C ALA A 88 -14.19 -24.38 8.16
N LYS A 89 -13.96 -23.41 7.27
CA LYS A 89 -12.61 -23.06 6.81
C LYS A 89 -11.78 -22.60 8.00
N GLY A 90 -10.64 -23.25 8.22
CA GLY A 90 -9.74 -22.94 9.32
C GLY A 90 -8.72 -21.86 8.97
N TYR A 91 -7.96 -21.41 9.97
CA TYR A 91 -6.74 -20.63 9.74
C TYR A 91 -5.63 -21.54 9.22
N SER A 92 -4.57 -20.94 8.67
CA SER A 92 -3.45 -21.69 8.08
C SER A 92 -2.83 -22.68 9.06
N TRP A 93 -2.82 -22.42 10.37
CA TRP A 93 -2.21 -23.30 11.38
C TRP A 93 -3.16 -24.39 11.93
N ASP A 94 -4.45 -24.37 11.59
CA ASP A 94 -5.44 -25.29 12.19
C ASP A 94 -5.34 -26.74 11.68
N ARG A 95 -4.71 -26.95 10.52
CA ARG A 95 -4.65 -28.22 9.78
C ARG A 95 -3.26 -28.41 9.16
N GLY A 96 -2.33 -28.97 9.91
CA GLY A 96 -0.91 -29.06 9.52
C GLY A 96 -0.37 -30.48 9.40
N LEU A 97 0.05 -30.87 8.20
CA LEU A 97 0.87 -32.06 7.99
C LEU A 97 2.34 -31.67 8.08
N LYS A 98 3.06 -32.15 9.11
CA LYS A 98 4.47 -31.78 9.36
C LYS A 98 5.39 -33.01 9.37
N PHE A 99 6.53 -32.87 8.70
CA PHE A 99 7.57 -33.91 8.66
C PHE A 99 8.88 -33.35 9.18
N GLY A 100 9.42 -33.96 10.23
CA GLY A 100 10.77 -33.66 10.68
C GLY A 100 11.82 -34.07 9.64
N LEU A 101 12.70 -33.13 9.32
CA LEU A 101 13.88 -33.35 8.48
C LEU A 101 15.11 -33.48 9.38
N GLY A 102 16.14 -34.16 8.86
CA GLY A 102 17.46 -34.16 9.48
C GLY A 102 18.14 -32.78 9.40
N GLU A 103 19.42 -32.72 9.73
CA GLU A 103 20.19 -31.48 9.59
C GLU A 103 20.22 -31.00 8.13
N LEU A 104 19.69 -29.80 7.88
CA LEU A 104 19.86 -29.10 6.61
C LEU A 104 21.10 -28.20 6.68
N LYS A 105 21.89 -28.21 5.61
CA LYS A 105 23.11 -27.40 5.48
C LYS A 105 22.72 -25.96 5.22
N LEU A 106 23.39 -25.03 5.92
CA LEU A 106 23.27 -23.61 5.61
C LEU A 106 23.72 -23.37 4.17
N GLU A 107 23.17 -22.34 3.57
CA GLU A 107 23.61 -21.86 2.27
C GLU A 107 23.51 -22.88 1.12
N THR A 108 22.59 -23.84 1.27
CA THR A 108 22.40 -24.95 0.33
C THR A 108 21.03 -24.87 -0.32
N PRO A 109 20.93 -25.02 -1.66
CA PRO A 109 19.65 -25.01 -2.36
C PRO A 109 18.92 -26.35 -2.19
N TYR A 110 17.61 -26.26 -1.95
CA TYR A 110 16.72 -27.41 -1.78
C TYR A 110 15.53 -27.33 -2.73
N ARG A 111 15.06 -28.48 -3.22
CA ARG A 111 13.77 -28.63 -3.91
C ARG A 111 12.86 -29.49 -3.07
N VAL A 112 11.62 -29.07 -2.92
CA VAL A 112 10.53 -29.92 -2.42
C VAL A 112 9.62 -30.24 -3.59
N SER A 113 9.19 -31.49 -3.71
CA SER A 113 8.11 -31.85 -4.63
C SER A 113 7.26 -32.99 -4.10
N PHE A 114 5.97 -32.97 -4.42
CA PHE A 114 5.00 -34.00 -4.02
C PHE A 114 3.78 -33.94 -4.93
N TRP A 115 2.94 -34.97 -4.87
CA TRP A 115 1.66 -35.01 -5.59
C TRP A 115 0.50 -34.78 -4.63
N VAL A 116 -0.49 -34.04 -5.09
CA VAL A 116 -1.70 -33.71 -4.33
C VAL A 116 -2.93 -33.82 -5.22
N LYS A 117 -4.04 -34.30 -4.66
CA LYS A 117 -5.35 -34.33 -5.31
C LYS A 117 -6.40 -33.83 -4.34
N ALA A 118 -7.26 -32.93 -4.79
CA ALA A 118 -8.42 -32.43 -4.02
C ALA A 118 -9.51 -31.93 -4.97
N ASP A 119 -10.73 -31.78 -4.46
CA ASP A 119 -11.83 -31.20 -5.25
C ASP A 119 -11.55 -29.73 -5.61
N PRO A 120 -11.99 -29.24 -6.79
CA PRO A 120 -11.74 -27.85 -7.21
C PRO A 120 -12.23 -26.80 -6.23
N THR A 121 -13.39 -27.07 -5.65
CA THR A 121 -14.05 -26.18 -4.69
C THR A 121 -14.47 -26.96 -3.46
N CYS A 122 -14.53 -26.28 -2.34
CA CYS A 122 -15.09 -26.78 -1.10
C CYS A 122 -16.34 -25.97 -0.77
N THR A 123 -17.34 -26.62 -0.18
CA THR A 123 -18.56 -25.95 0.28
C THR A 123 -18.65 -26.10 1.78
N TYR A 124 -18.73 -24.98 2.48
CA TYR A 124 -18.85 -24.95 3.93
C TYR A 124 -19.81 -23.86 4.36
N THR A 125 -20.26 -23.94 5.60
CA THR A 125 -21.04 -22.86 6.21
C THR A 125 -20.03 -21.91 6.84
N ASN A 126 -19.98 -20.67 6.36
CA ASN A 126 -19.10 -19.66 6.95
C ASN A 126 -19.63 -19.22 8.33
N ASP A 127 -18.86 -18.39 9.03
CA ASP A 127 -19.19 -17.92 10.38
C ASP A 127 -20.51 -17.10 10.43
N ALA A 128 -21.00 -16.63 9.28
CA ALA A 128 -22.31 -15.97 9.13
C ALA A 128 -23.48 -16.96 8.91
N GLY A 129 -23.26 -18.27 9.06
CA GLY A 129 -24.29 -19.30 8.85
C GLY A 129 -24.68 -19.49 7.38
N THR A 130 -23.95 -18.88 6.45
CA THR A 130 -24.24 -18.93 5.01
C THR A 130 -23.41 -20.02 4.36
N GLN A 131 -24.05 -20.84 3.54
CA GLN A 131 -23.33 -21.80 2.71
C GLN A 131 -22.56 -21.04 1.63
N VAL A 132 -21.23 -21.14 1.68
CA VAL A 132 -20.32 -20.54 0.70
C VAL A 132 -19.56 -21.66 -0.01
N THR A 133 -19.34 -21.45 -1.31
CA THR A 133 -18.51 -22.31 -2.15
C THR A 133 -17.30 -21.50 -2.58
N GLU A 134 -16.11 -21.97 -2.23
CA GLU A 134 -14.84 -21.33 -2.56
C GLU A 134 -13.89 -22.35 -3.17
N ASP A 135 -12.88 -21.89 -3.89
CA ASP A 135 -11.83 -22.79 -4.36
C ASP A 135 -11.13 -23.46 -3.17
N THR A 136 -10.81 -24.75 -3.32
CA THR A 136 -10.02 -25.48 -2.35
C THR A 136 -8.59 -24.97 -2.36
N GLU A 137 -8.01 -24.75 -1.19
CA GLU A 137 -6.69 -24.11 -1.01
C GLU A 137 -5.74 -24.93 -0.12
N MET A 138 -4.44 -24.90 -0.43
CA MET A 138 -3.35 -25.51 0.36
C MET A 138 -2.11 -24.61 0.31
N THR A 139 -1.27 -24.65 1.36
CA THR A 139 0.07 -24.03 1.34
C THR A 139 1.13 -24.98 1.88
N SER A 140 2.34 -24.97 1.31
CA SER A 140 3.45 -25.82 1.77
C SER A 140 4.81 -25.09 1.75
N TRP A 141 5.75 -25.48 2.62
CA TRP A 141 7.09 -24.87 2.72
C TRP A 141 8.09 -25.73 3.51
N LEU A 142 9.38 -25.35 3.46
CA LEU A 142 10.41 -25.80 4.41
C LEU A 142 10.62 -24.76 5.49
N SER A 143 10.76 -25.20 6.74
CA SER A 143 10.99 -24.32 7.87
C SER A 143 12.11 -24.81 8.80
N LYS A 144 12.60 -23.90 9.64
CA LYS A 144 13.47 -24.15 10.79
C LYS A 144 12.81 -23.59 12.05
N GLY A 145 12.80 -24.32 13.16
CA GLY A 145 12.31 -23.82 14.44
C GLY A 145 11.54 -24.86 15.24
N MET A 146 10.37 -24.53 15.78
CA MET A 146 9.48 -25.47 16.47
C MET A 146 8.02 -25.04 16.32
N GLU A 147 7.06 -25.88 16.73
CA GLU A 147 5.63 -25.52 16.67
C GLU A 147 5.35 -24.15 17.34
N ASN A 148 4.64 -23.27 16.63
CA ASN A 148 4.36 -21.87 16.98
C ASN A 148 5.59 -20.93 17.02
N PHE A 149 6.75 -21.43 16.58
CA PHE A 149 8.00 -20.68 16.40
C PHE A 149 8.85 -21.29 15.29
N ASP A 150 8.22 -21.57 14.15
CA ASP A 150 8.87 -22.05 12.94
C ASP A 150 9.01 -20.91 11.92
N LEU A 151 10.22 -20.78 11.39
CA LEU A 151 10.56 -19.80 10.37
C LEU A 151 10.65 -20.52 9.03
N ALA A 152 9.75 -20.20 8.11
CA ALA A 152 9.87 -20.69 6.75
C ALA A 152 11.15 -20.16 6.09
N PHE A 153 11.69 -20.94 5.17
CA PHE A 153 12.83 -20.57 4.37
C PHE A 153 12.46 -19.43 3.41
N PRO A 154 13.42 -18.57 3.04
CA PRO A 154 13.18 -17.44 2.15
C PRO A 154 12.69 -17.88 0.76
N ASP A 155 11.88 -17.01 0.16
CA ASP A 155 11.48 -17.10 -1.24
C ASP A 155 12.61 -16.62 -2.17
N PRO A 156 13.16 -17.48 -3.04
CA PRO A 156 14.22 -17.09 -3.99
C PRO A 156 13.73 -16.18 -5.12
N THR A 157 12.42 -16.09 -5.38
CA THR A 157 11.85 -15.27 -6.46
C THR A 157 11.71 -13.78 -6.06
N ASN A 158 11.67 -13.49 -4.76
CA ASN A 158 11.52 -12.13 -4.22
C ASN A 158 12.77 -11.59 -3.50
N ASN A 159 13.98 -11.95 -3.95
CA ASN A 159 15.24 -11.52 -3.32
C ASN A 159 15.33 -11.81 -1.80
N GLY A 160 14.60 -12.82 -1.32
CA GLY A 160 14.51 -13.12 0.11
C GLY A 160 13.58 -12.19 0.90
N ASN A 161 12.94 -11.21 0.27
CA ASN A 161 11.92 -10.37 0.89
C ASN A 161 10.58 -11.11 0.92
N GLY A 162 10.48 -12.21 1.66
CA GLY A 162 9.27 -13.02 1.68
C GLY A 162 9.48 -14.40 2.28
N ILE A 163 8.36 -15.06 2.55
CA ILE A 163 8.30 -16.42 3.06
C ILE A 163 8.18 -17.35 1.83
N GLY A 164 9.08 -18.31 1.68
CA GLY A 164 9.13 -19.28 0.58
C GLY A 164 8.01 -20.32 0.68
N LEU A 165 6.78 -19.86 0.45
CA LEU A 165 5.56 -20.66 0.46
C LEU A 165 5.18 -21.07 -0.96
N SER A 166 4.76 -22.32 -1.13
CA SER A 166 4.03 -22.77 -2.31
C SER A 166 2.55 -22.84 -1.97
N ALA A 167 1.76 -21.93 -2.55
CA ALA A 167 0.31 -21.89 -2.40
C ALA A 167 -0.37 -22.49 -3.63
N MET A 168 -1.41 -23.28 -3.42
CA MET A 168 -2.23 -23.88 -4.46
C MET A 168 -3.71 -23.59 -4.17
N LYS A 169 -4.45 -23.20 -5.21
CA LYS A 169 -5.88 -22.86 -5.16
C LYS A 169 -6.57 -23.38 -6.42
N GLY A 170 -7.81 -23.85 -6.28
CA GLY A 170 -8.63 -24.26 -7.43
C GLY A 170 -8.10 -25.53 -8.08
N PHE A 171 -8.11 -26.63 -7.32
CA PHE A 171 -7.66 -27.94 -7.77
C PHE A 171 -8.48 -28.46 -8.97
N THR A 172 -8.03 -29.51 -9.64
CA THR A 172 -8.75 -30.08 -10.80
C THR A 172 -9.59 -31.30 -10.47
N GLY A 173 -9.50 -31.84 -9.24
CA GLY A 173 -10.02 -33.17 -8.90
C GLY A 173 -9.08 -34.31 -9.32
N GLU A 174 -7.96 -34.02 -9.99
CA GLU A 174 -6.94 -34.99 -10.38
C GLU A 174 -5.63 -34.78 -9.62
N TRP A 175 -4.71 -35.73 -9.75
CA TRP A 175 -3.37 -35.62 -9.18
C TRP A 175 -2.58 -34.51 -9.88
N GLN A 176 -2.12 -33.55 -9.09
CA GLN A 176 -1.34 -32.42 -9.52
C GLN A 176 -0.02 -32.40 -8.74
N ARG A 177 1.07 -32.07 -9.42
CA ARG A 177 2.39 -32.00 -8.78
C ARG A 177 2.64 -30.61 -8.22
N VAL A 178 3.04 -30.53 -6.96
CA VAL A 178 3.61 -29.33 -6.35
C VAL A 178 5.13 -29.46 -6.38
N SER A 179 5.82 -28.40 -6.82
CA SER A 179 7.28 -28.30 -6.78
C SER A 179 7.69 -26.87 -6.44
N PHE A 180 8.69 -26.68 -5.59
CA PHE A 180 9.29 -25.38 -5.32
C PHE A 180 10.75 -25.54 -4.88
N VAL A 181 11.54 -24.49 -5.13
CA VAL A 181 12.92 -24.40 -4.66
C VAL A 181 13.05 -23.36 -3.56
N THR A 182 13.96 -23.60 -2.63
CA THR A 182 14.22 -22.69 -1.51
C THR A 182 15.65 -22.87 -0.99
N TYR A 183 16.02 -22.08 0.01
CA TYR A 183 17.39 -21.94 0.49
C TYR A 183 17.41 -21.93 2.01
N ASN A 184 18.25 -22.74 2.66
CA ASN A 184 18.38 -22.69 4.11
C ASN A 184 19.06 -21.36 4.54
N PRO A 185 18.37 -20.47 5.26
CA PRO A 185 18.81 -19.08 5.44
C PRO A 185 20.05 -18.94 6.32
N THR A 186 20.83 -17.88 6.08
CA THR A 186 21.94 -17.50 6.96
C THR A 186 21.45 -17.04 8.33
N ARG A 187 22.33 -17.07 9.33
CA ARG A 187 22.02 -16.56 10.69
C ARG A 187 21.61 -15.09 10.69
N GLU A 188 22.20 -14.28 9.81
CA GLU A 188 21.91 -12.85 9.69
C GLU A 188 20.50 -12.59 9.14
N TYR A 189 20.06 -13.39 8.16
CA TYR A 189 18.69 -13.35 7.65
C TYR A 189 17.68 -13.78 8.71
N VAL A 190 17.99 -14.84 9.46
CA VAL A 190 17.15 -15.28 10.59
C VAL A 190 16.99 -14.16 11.63
N LYS A 191 18.09 -13.49 11.97
CA LYS A 191 18.08 -12.36 12.92
C LYS A 191 17.23 -11.19 12.42
N SER A 192 17.33 -10.81 11.16
CA SER A 192 16.55 -9.69 10.61
C SER A 192 15.04 -9.93 10.67
N ILE A 193 14.59 -11.19 10.49
CA ILE A 193 13.17 -11.54 10.61
C ILE A 193 12.70 -11.56 12.08
N VAL A 194 13.49 -12.11 12.99
CA VAL A 194 13.17 -12.13 14.44
C VAL A 194 13.14 -10.73 15.03
N ASP A 195 13.98 -9.81 14.55
CA ASP A 195 13.98 -8.40 14.96
C ASP A 195 12.89 -7.56 14.27
N GLY A 196 12.46 -7.93 13.06
CA GLY A 196 11.46 -7.21 12.26
C GLY A 196 10.00 -7.60 12.49
N ARG A 197 9.69 -8.77 13.10
CA ARG A 197 8.30 -9.20 13.37
C ARG A 197 7.97 -9.15 14.87
N SER A 198 7.11 -8.21 15.25
CA SER A 198 6.66 -8.00 16.64
C SER A 198 5.95 -9.21 17.27
N TRP A 199 5.28 -10.05 16.49
CA TRP A 199 4.55 -11.24 16.99
C TRP A 199 5.46 -12.42 17.33
N VAL A 200 6.56 -12.61 16.60
CA VAL A 200 7.58 -13.65 16.85
C VAL A 200 8.34 -13.35 18.16
N GLY A 201 8.48 -12.06 18.49
CA GLY A 201 9.18 -11.60 19.69
C GLY A 201 8.39 -11.72 21.00
N ASN A 202 7.06 -11.66 20.94
CA ASN A 202 6.18 -11.47 22.10
C ASN A 202 5.31 -12.69 22.45
N ALA A 203 5.27 -13.73 21.63
CA ALA A 203 4.55 -14.95 21.94
C ALA A 203 5.17 -15.63 23.19
N THR A 204 4.32 -16.03 24.14
CA THR A 204 4.75 -16.69 25.38
C THR A 204 5.25 -18.10 25.08
N PHE A 205 6.47 -18.40 25.53
CA PHE A 205 7.02 -19.75 25.45
C PHE A 205 6.20 -20.68 26.36
N PRO A 206 5.70 -21.83 25.87
CA PRO A 206 4.80 -22.66 26.66
C PRO A 206 5.46 -23.15 27.96
N ALA A 207 4.83 -22.88 29.10
CA ALA A 207 5.36 -23.22 30.43
C ALA A 207 5.70 -24.72 30.60
N LYS A 208 5.00 -25.60 29.87
CA LYS A 208 5.25 -27.05 29.85
C LYS A 208 6.62 -27.46 29.31
N PHE A 209 7.32 -26.56 28.62
CA PHE A 209 8.69 -26.76 28.12
C PHE A 209 9.76 -26.09 29.00
N GLY A 210 9.38 -25.55 30.17
CA GLY A 210 10.31 -25.04 31.17
C GLY A 210 10.56 -23.53 31.17
N GLY A 211 9.98 -22.75 30.24
CA GLY A 211 10.13 -21.28 30.16
C GLY A 211 8.88 -20.51 30.61
N ALA A 212 8.36 -20.80 31.81
CA ALA A 212 7.18 -20.11 32.33
C ALA A 212 7.42 -18.59 32.47
N GLY A 213 6.69 -17.78 31.70
CA GLY A 213 6.79 -16.31 31.71
C GLY A 213 7.85 -15.74 30.75
N GLU A 214 8.53 -16.59 29.99
CA GLU A 214 9.46 -16.16 28.93
C GLU A 214 8.70 -16.00 27.61
N THR A 215 9.12 -15.08 26.75
CA THR A 215 8.72 -15.09 25.34
C THR A 215 9.66 -15.99 24.55
N TYR A 216 9.26 -16.43 23.36
CA TYR A 216 10.16 -17.17 22.47
C TYR A 216 11.48 -16.40 22.23
N LYS A 217 11.46 -15.06 22.14
CA LYS A 217 12.66 -14.22 22.00
C LYS A 217 13.54 -14.22 23.25
N SER A 218 12.98 -14.14 24.46
CA SER A 218 13.79 -14.22 25.68
C SER A 218 14.33 -15.63 25.94
N HIS A 219 13.56 -16.66 25.57
CA HIS A 219 13.94 -18.05 25.74
C HIS A 219 15.10 -18.45 24.81
N PHE A 220 15.03 -18.06 23.54
CA PHE A 220 15.99 -18.47 22.52
C PHE A 220 17.09 -17.43 22.20
N GLN A 221 17.07 -16.23 22.78
CA GLN A 221 18.13 -15.21 22.67
C GLN A 221 18.64 -14.93 21.23
N ASP A 222 17.71 -14.79 20.27
CA ASP A 222 17.98 -14.63 18.83
C ASP A 222 18.50 -15.89 18.08
N GLU A 223 18.54 -17.07 18.71
CA GLU A 223 18.95 -18.34 18.09
C GLU A 223 17.75 -19.29 17.85
N ILE A 224 17.28 -19.41 16.61
CA ILE A 224 16.19 -20.35 16.28
C ILE A 224 16.69 -21.81 16.41
N PRO A 225 15.95 -22.72 17.08
CA PRO A 225 16.29 -24.14 17.16
C PRO A 225 16.62 -24.78 15.81
N GLU A 226 17.64 -25.65 15.78
CA GLU A 226 18.05 -26.40 14.57
C GLU A 226 17.19 -27.65 14.35
N MET A 227 15.88 -27.47 14.34
CA MET A 227 14.93 -28.50 13.90
C MET A 227 14.31 -28.03 12.59
N TYR A 228 14.32 -28.90 11.58
CA TYR A 228 13.89 -28.58 10.23
C TYR A 228 12.62 -29.36 9.90
N PHE A 229 11.68 -28.73 9.21
CA PHE A 229 10.41 -29.37 8.86
C PHE A 229 10.00 -29.08 7.43
N PHE A 230 9.41 -30.08 6.78
CA PHE A 230 8.46 -29.83 5.69
C PHE A 230 7.07 -29.67 6.30
N ILE A 231 6.32 -28.67 5.83
CA ILE A 231 4.96 -28.38 6.30
C ILE A 231 4.05 -28.28 5.09
N ALA A 232 2.88 -28.92 5.16
CA ALA A 232 1.75 -28.74 4.26
C ALA A 232 0.48 -28.44 5.08
N ASN A 233 -0.08 -27.25 4.89
CA ASN A 233 -1.32 -26.82 5.52
C ASN A 233 -2.51 -27.03 4.61
N LEU A 234 -3.51 -27.74 5.12
CA LEU A 234 -4.68 -28.21 4.39
C LEU A 234 -5.95 -27.51 4.92
N TYR A 235 -6.00 -26.18 4.87
CA TYR A 235 -6.94 -25.41 5.69
C TYR A 235 -8.39 -25.39 5.19
N SER A 236 -8.66 -25.74 3.92
CA SER A 236 -10.04 -25.83 3.41
C SER A 236 -10.72 -27.11 3.89
N PRO A 237 -12.05 -27.09 4.15
CA PRO A 237 -12.82 -28.27 4.53
C PRO A 237 -13.11 -29.12 3.27
N ALA A 238 -12.07 -29.76 2.76
CA ALA A 238 -12.09 -30.64 1.59
C ALA A 238 -11.33 -31.94 1.88
N THR A 239 -11.49 -32.93 1.00
CA THR A 239 -10.66 -34.14 1.04
C THR A 239 -9.40 -33.94 0.20
N TYR A 240 -8.24 -34.04 0.84
CA TYR A 240 -6.93 -33.99 0.19
C TYR A 240 -6.29 -35.36 0.19
N TYR A 241 -5.72 -35.76 -0.94
CA TYR A 241 -4.83 -36.91 -1.09
C TYR A 241 -3.43 -36.37 -1.33
N ILE A 242 -2.42 -36.87 -0.61
CA ILE A 242 -1.01 -36.43 -0.74
C ILE A 242 -0.12 -37.67 -0.86
N ASP A 243 0.82 -37.62 -1.79
CA ASP A 243 1.70 -38.73 -2.10
C ASP A 243 3.08 -38.26 -2.61
N ASP A 244 4.05 -39.17 -2.65
CA ASP A 244 5.36 -39.01 -3.29
C ASP A 244 6.15 -37.76 -2.85
N ILE A 245 6.16 -37.48 -1.54
CA ILE A 245 6.89 -36.32 -0.99
C ILE A 245 8.38 -36.56 -1.09
N SER A 246 9.08 -35.62 -1.71
CA SER A 246 10.52 -35.64 -1.90
C SER A 246 11.16 -34.30 -1.55
N VAL A 247 12.30 -34.36 -0.86
CA VAL A 247 13.17 -33.19 -0.64
C VAL A 247 14.57 -33.52 -1.18
N ASP A 248 15.03 -32.73 -2.13
CA ASP A 248 16.32 -32.87 -2.80
C ASP A 248 17.26 -31.72 -2.41
N GLU A 249 18.51 -32.05 -2.08
CA GLU A 249 19.61 -31.12 -1.83
C GLU A 249 20.43 -30.88 -3.11
N ASN A 250 21.03 -29.69 -3.23
CA ASN A 250 21.96 -29.29 -4.31
C ASN A 250 21.30 -29.17 -5.68
N VAL A 251 20.04 -28.75 -5.71
CA VAL A 251 19.25 -28.57 -6.94
C VAL A 251 19.55 -27.24 -7.63
N THR A 252 19.53 -27.26 -8.97
CA THR A 252 19.68 -26.08 -9.81
C THR A 252 18.43 -25.75 -10.62
N VAL A 253 17.47 -26.68 -10.66
CA VAL A 253 16.24 -26.60 -11.44
C VAL A 253 15.04 -27.04 -10.58
N LYS A 254 13.93 -26.31 -10.71
CA LYS A 254 12.69 -26.56 -9.96
C LYS A 254 11.90 -27.71 -10.56
N ASP A 255 11.64 -27.65 -11.86
CA ASP A 255 10.95 -28.70 -12.60
C ASP A 255 11.33 -28.69 -14.08
N VAL A 256 11.25 -29.88 -14.69
CA VAL A 256 11.28 -30.06 -16.14
C VAL A 256 9.99 -30.77 -16.50
N LEU A 257 9.14 -30.13 -17.29
CA LEU A 257 7.82 -30.62 -17.66
C LEU A 257 7.80 -30.94 -19.15
N PHE A 258 7.13 -31.99 -19.57
CA PHE A 258 6.96 -32.31 -21.00
C PHE A 258 5.51 -32.62 -21.35
N GLY A 259 5.09 -32.11 -22.51
CA GLY A 259 3.87 -32.48 -23.21
C GLY A 259 4.20 -33.37 -24.42
N THR A 260 3.36 -33.32 -25.44
CA THR A 260 3.47 -34.13 -26.65
C THR A 260 4.71 -33.76 -27.48
N GLU A 261 4.99 -32.47 -27.67
CA GLU A 261 6.10 -32.00 -28.53
C GLU A 261 7.00 -30.94 -27.86
N ILE A 262 6.67 -30.55 -26.64
CA ILE A 262 7.29 -29.42 -25.95
C ILE A 262 7.79 -29.85 -24.58
N ILE A 263 9.00 -29.41 -24.22
CA ILE A 263 9.55 -29.56 -22.87
C ILE A 263 9.84 -28.19 -22.29
N LYS A 264 9.30 -27.90 -21.11
CA LYS A 264 9.54 -26.67 -20.33
C LYS A 264 10.55 -26.93 -19.22
N ILE A 265 11.58 -26.11 -19.15
CA ILE A 265 12.57 -26.08 -18.06
C ILE A 265 12.28 -24.85 -17.20
N ASN A 266 11.92 -25.08 -15.95
CA ASN A 266 11.73 -24.04 -14.95
C ASN A 266 12.83 -24.11 -13.91
N PHE A 267 13.68 -23.08 -13.86
CA PHE A 267 14.72 -23.02 -12.84
C PHE A 267 14.14 -22.78 -11.43
N GLY A 268 13.01 -22.08 -11.31
CA GLY A 268 12.43 -21.62 -10.03
C GLY A 268 13.24 -20.53 -9.31
N TRP A 269 14.48 -20.28 -9.73
CA TRP A 269 15.33 -19.19 -9.28
C TRP A 269 15.15 -17.97 -10.17
N LYS A 270 15.18 -16.76 -9.56
CA LYS A 270 15.05 -15.52 -10.31
C LYS A 270 16.20 -15.33 -11.29
N ASN A 271 15.86 -15.15 -12.56
CA ASN A 271 16.82 -15.06 -13.67
C ASN A 271 16.43 -13.93 -14.64
N ASN A 272 17.31 -13.64 -15.60
CA ASN A 272 17.10 -12.59 -16.60
C ASN A 272 16.42 -13.06 -17.90
N ILE A 273 15.94 -14.30 -18.01
CA ILE A 273 15.36 -14.83 -19.27
C ILE A 273 14.20 -13.96 -19.74
N SER A 274 13.27 -13.59 -18.86
CA SER A 274 12.14 -12.71 -19.20
C SER A 274 12.62 -11.35 -19.76
N THR A 275 13.63 -10.75 -19.13
CA THR A 275 14.24 -9.49 -19.57
C THR A 275 14.90 -9.63 -20.94
N LEU A 276 15.66 -10.71 -21.14
CA LEU A 276 16.31 -11.00 -22.41
C LEU A 276 15.29 -11.29 -23.51
N ALA A 277 14.23 -12.06 -23.22
CA ALA A 277 13.16 -12.36 -24.15
C ALA A 277 12.44 -11.08 -24.59
N LYS A 278 12.07 -10.20 -23.64
CA LYS A 278 11.48 -8.89 -23.94
C LYS A 278 12.38 -8.02 -24.80
N ALA A 279 13.68 -8.01 -24.52
CA ALA A 279 14.67 -7.31 -25.35
C ALA A 279 14.84 -7.94 -26.75
N ASN A 280 14.46 -9.21 -26.93
CA ASN A 280 14.60 -9.99 -28.17
C ASN A 280 13.25 -10.42 -28.76
N GLN A 281 12.21 -9.58 -28.62
CA GLN A 281 10.90 -9.76 -29.28
C GLN A 281 10.08 -10.94 -28.72
N GLY A 282 10.11 -11.13 -27.41
CA GLY A 282 9.34 -12.14 -26.68
C GLY A 282 9.99 -13.52 -26.60
N THR A 283 11.18 -13.70 -27.20
CA THR A 283 11.93 -14.96 -27.12
C THR A 283 13.44 -14.73 -27.17
N ILE A 284 14.22 -15.66 -26.64
CA ILE A 284 15.65 -15.80 -26.93
C ILE A 284 15.91 -17.12 -27.63
N SER A 285 16.47 -17.09 -28.84
CA SER A 285 16.92 -18.32 -29.50
C SER A 285 18.24 -18.79 -28.91
N LEU A 286 18.27 -20.06 -28.51
CA LEU A 286 19.42 -20.76 -27.95
C LEU A 286 19.85 -21.87 -28.92
N ASP A 287 21.08 -22.35 -28.78
CA ASP A 287 21.60 -23.41 -29.64
C ASP A 287 21.03 -24.76 -29.16
N PRO A 288 20.30 -25.52 -30.01
CA PRO A 288 19.76 -26.83 -29.64
C PRO A 288 20.81 -27.80 -29.09
N SER A 289 22.09 -27.66 -29.46
CA SER A 289 23.18 -28.49 -28.94
C SER A 289 23.53 -28.23 -27.46
N GLN A 290 22.98 -27.17 -26.85
CA GLN A 290 23.09 -26.89 -25.42
C GLN A 290 22.21 -27.81 -24.57
N VAL A 291 21.25 -28.49 -25.17
CA VAL A 291 20.38 -29.47 -24.50
C VAL A 291 20.58 -30.87 -25.07
N THR A 292 20.34 -31.87 -24.23
CA THR A 292 20.25 -33.27 -24.65
C THR A 292 18.99 -33.84 -24.00
N VAL A 293 18.08 -34.36 -24.83
CA VAL A 293 16.84 -35.01 -24.39
C VAL A 293 16.96 -36.49 -24.67
N THR A 294 16.70 -37.33 -23.67
CA THR A 294 16.61 -38.79 -23.85
C THR A 294 15.21 -39.27 -23.54
N VAL A 295 14.63 -40.08 -24.41
CA VAL A 295 13.33 -40.75 -24.23
C VAL A 295 13.58 -42.26 -24.17
N ASP A 296 13.20 -42.89 -23.06
CA ASP A 296 13.41 -44.32 -22.76
C ASP A 296 14.88 -44.76 -22.98
N GLY A 297 15.82 -43.88 -22.63
CA GLY A 297 17.26 -44.11 -22.76
C GLY A 297 17.86 -43.86 -24.16
N THR A 298 17.07 -43.38 -25.13
CA THR A 298 17.55 -43.02 -26.48
C THR A 298 17.51 -41.51 -26.67
N GLU A 299 18.56 -40.92 -27.24
CA GLU A 299 18.62 -39.47 -27.52
C GLU A 299 17.59 -39.08 -28.60
N ALA A 300 16.77 -38.08 -28.32
CA ALA A 300 15.74 -37.55 -29.20
C ALA A 300 16.20 -36.23 -29.86
N GLU A 301 15.73 -35.97 -31.09
CA GLU A 301 16.12 -34.79 -31.87
C GLU A 301 15.33 -33.53 -31.44
N VAL A 302 16.05 -32.41 -31.27
CA VAL A 302 15.51 -31.11 -30.87
C VAL A 302 15.47 -30.18 -32.09
N SER A 303 14.30 -29.62 -32.40
CA SER A 303 14.11 -28.64 -33.47
C SER A 303 14.56 -27.24 -33.06
N TYR A 304 14.05 -26.75 -31.92
CA TYR A 304 14.31 -25.39 -31.43
C TYR A 304 14.49 -25.40 -29.92
N PHE A 305 15.34 -24.50 -29.42
CA PHE A 305 15.53 -24.27 -28.00
C PHE A 305 15.44 -22.77 -27.75
N GLU A 306 14.48 -22.36 -26.91
CA GLU A 306 14.14 -20.95 -26.74
C GLU A 306 13.87 -20.58 -25.28
N GLY A 307 14.13 -19.34 -24.88
CA GLY A 307 13.66 -18.78 -23.61
C GLY A 307 12.51 -17.80 -23.82
N LYS A 308 11.50 -17.82 -22.96
CA LYS A 308 10.26 -17.04 -23.12
C LYS A 308 10.05 -15.99 -22.02
N GLU A 309 9.06 -15.13 -22.19
CA GLU A 309 8.78 -14.02 -21.28
C GLU A 309 8.34 -14.45 -19.87
N ASP A 310 7.88 -15.68 -19.70
CA ASP A 310 7.55 -16.28 -18.40
C ASP A 310 8.81 -16.63 -17.57
N GLY A 311 10.01 -16.42 -18.13
CA GLY A 311 11.28 -16.69 -17.46
C GLY A 311 11.72 -18.15 -17.50
N CYS A 312 11.06 -18.99 -18.31
CA CYS A 312 11.41 -20.40 -18.52
C CYS A 312 12.11 -20.63 -19.86
N LEU A 313 12.75 -21.80 -20.01
CA LEU A 313 13.26 -22.29 -21.29
C LEU A 313 12.33 -23.38 -21.84
N TYR A 314 12.24 -23.46 -23.16
CA TYR A 314 11.36 -24.36 -23.89
C TYR A 314 12.17 -25.07 -24.97
N ILE A 315 12.07 -26.40 -24.99
CA ILE A 315 12.62 -27.28 -26.02
C ILE A 315 11.46 -27.73 -26.89
N PHE A 316 11.57 -27.50 -28.20
CA PHE A 316 10.62 -27.96 -29.19
C PHE A 316 11.22 -29.16 -29.90
N MET A 317 10.56 -30.31 -29.80
CA MET A 317 11.04 -31.58 -30.35
C MET A 317 10.84 -31.64 -31.86
N ALA A 318 11.62 -32.48 -32.55
CA ALA A 318 11.42 -32.75 -33.98
C ALA A 318 10.31 -33.76 -34.27
N GLU A 319 10.06 -34.66 -33.32
CA GLU A 319 8.99 -35.66 -33.35
C GLU A 319 8.30 -35.67 -31.98
N ALA A 320 7.04 -36.12 -31.96
CA ALA A 320 6.27 -36.27 -30.73
C ALA A 320 6.94 -37.26 -29.76
N ILE A 321 6.87 -36.95 -28.47
CA ILE A 321 7.43 -37.76 -27.39
C ILE A 321 6.46 -38.92 -27.09
N GLU A 322 6.80 -40.14 -27.53
CA GLU A 322 5.98 -41.33 -27.32
C GLU A 322 6.36 -42.16 -26.06
N GLY A 323 7.51 -41.87 -25.43
CA GLY A 323 8.01 -42.61 -24.26
C GLY A 323 7.59 -42.03 -22.91
N GLU A 324 7.84 -42.77 -21.82
CA GLU A 324 7.44 -42.41 -20.45
C GLU A 324 8.65 -42.02 -19.56
N ASP A 325 9.87 -42.44 -19.90
CA ASP A 325 11.08 -42.06 -19.17
C ASP A 325 11.88 -41.00 -19.94
N VAL A 326 11.58 -39.74 -19.68
CA VAL A 326 12.23 -38.59 -20.33
C VAL A 326 13.24 -37.96 -19.37
N THR A 327 14.48 -37.74 -19.83
CA THR A 327 15.48 -36.96 -19.10
C THR A 327 16.08 -35.86 -19.95
N VAL A 328 16.43 -34.74 -19.30
CA VAL A 328 16.97 -33.56 -19.95
C VAL A 328 18.29 -33.17 -19.29
N SER A 329 19.29 -32.85 -20.12
CA SER A 329 20.54 -32.23 -19.68
C SER A 329 20.67 -30.86 -20.33
N PHE A 330 21.15 -29.87 -19.57
CA PHE A 330 21.41 -28.52 -20.02
C PHE A 330 22.85 -28.11 -19.71
N LYS A 331 23.59 -27.67 -20.74
CA LYS A 331 25.02 -27.33 -20.66
C LYS A 331 25.30 -25.91 -20.11
N GLY A 332 24.28 -25.07 -19.96
CA GLY A 332 24.44 -23.67 -19.58
C GLY A 332 24.51 -22.71 -20.78
N ASP A 333 24.20 -21.44 -20.54
CA ASP A 333 24.40 -20.32 -21.45
C ASP A 333 24.87 -19.09 -20.67
N GLU A 334 25.99 -18.48 -21.06
CA GLU A 334 26.60 -17.37 -20.33
C GLU A 334 25.74 -16.09 -20.32
N ARG A 335 24.77 -15.97 -21.24
CA ARG A 335 23.83 -14.83 -21.28
C ARG A 335 22.78 -14.93 -20.18
N ILE A 336 22.45 -16.15 -19.76
CA ILE A 336 21.40 -16.41 -18.78
C ILE A 336 22.01 -16.37 -17.39
N ILE A 337 21.68 -15.34 -16.62
CA ILE A 337 22.23 -15.11 -15.28
C ILE A 337 21.12 -15.11 -14.22
N TYR A 338 21.49 -15.48 -13.00
CA TYR A 338 20.65 -15.25 -11.83
C TYR A 338 20.63 -13.75 -11.50
N THR A 339 19.44 -13.20 -11.23
CA THR A 339 19.25 -11.78 -10.90
C THR A 339 18.97 -11.56 -9.41
N SER A 340 18.98 -12.63 -8.61
CA SER A 340 18.86 -12.57 -7.16
C SER A 340 20.16 -12.97 -6.47
N GLN A 341 20.32 -12.51 -5.23
CA GLN A 341 21.35 -12.98 -4.31
C GLN A 341 21.02 -14.38 -3.77
N LEU A 342 19.74 -14.78 -3.74
CA LEU A 342 19.32 -16.14 -3.43
C LEU A 342 19.30 -16.98 -4.72
N ARG A 343 20.34 -17.81 -4.89
CA ARG A 343 20.60 -18.60 -6.09
C ARG A 343 21.38 -19.87 -5.73
N PRO A 344 21.43 -20.90 -6.58
CA PRO A 344 22.03 -22.20 -6.25
C PRO A 344 23.59 -22.21 -6.28
N THR A 345 24.26 -21.14 -5.83
CA THR A 345 25.73 -21.09 -5.65
C THR A 345 26.12 -20.34 -4.36
N ALA A 346 27.30 -20.62 -3.81
CA ALA A 346 27.92 -19.86 -2.72
C ALA A 346 28.76 -18.65 -3.21
N ASP A 347 28.65 -18.27 -4.50
CA ASP A 347 29.49 -17.24 -5.11
C ASP A 347 28.81 -15.86 -5.00
N THR A 348 29.56 -14.83 -4.60
CA THR A 348 29.06 -13.49 -4.24
C THR A 348 29.18 -12.45 -5.37
N GLY A 349 29.59 -12.87 -6.58
CA GLY A 349 29.66 -11.98 -7.75
C GLY A 349 28.29 -11.46 -8.20
N GLU A 350 28.26 -10.30 -8.88
CA GLU A 350 27.00 -9.65 -9.31
C GLU A 350 26.32 -10.33 -10.51
N ASN A 351 27.07 -11.06 -11.35
CA ASN A 351 26.56 -11.71 -12.57
C ASN A 351 26.98 -13.19 -12.62
N VAL A 352 26.21 -14.06 -11.98
CA VAL A 352 26.47 -15.50 -11.95
C VAL A 352 25.56 -16.19 -12.98
N ALA A 353 26.15 -16.88 -13.95
CA ALA A 353 25.42 -17.65 -14.96
C ALA A 353 24.58 -18.77 -14.32
N VAL A 354 23.46 -19.10 -14.96
CA VAL A 354 22.63 -20.24 -14.57
C VAL A 354 23.44 -21.54 -14.71
N LEU A 355 23.34 -22.38 -13.68
CA LEU A 355 24.16 -23.58 -13.59
C LEU A 355 23.67 -24.67 -14.55
N PRO A 356 24.60 -25.43 -15.17
CA PRO A 356 24.23 -26.62 -15.92
C PRO A 356 23.65 -27.71 -15.01
N PHE A 357 22.88 -28.62 -15.61
CA PHE A 357 22.39 -29.84 -14.97
C PHE A 357 22.37 -31.01 -15.97
N SER A 358 22.39 -32.24 -15.45
CA SER A 358 22.46 -33.44 -16.28
C SER A 358 21.45 -34.48 -15.82
N ASN A 359 20.77 -35.12 -16.78
CA ASN A 359 19.82 -36.20 -16.57
C ASN A 359 18.68 -35.85 -15.58
N GLU A 360 18.20 -34.60 -15.61
CA GLU A 360 17.03 -34.22 -14.82
C GLU A 360 15.81 -34.96 -15.38
N LYS A 361 15.05 -35.63 -14.51
CA LYS A 361 13.87 -36.37 -14.94
C LYS A 361 12.74 -35.40 -15.26
N ALA A 362 12.24 -35.47 -16.49
CA ALA A 362 11.11 -34.67 -16.93
C ALA A 362 9.78 -35.33 -16.53
N ILE A 363 8.75 -34.50 -16.40
CA ILE A 363 7.45 -34.87 -15.82
C ILE A 363 6.38 -34.66 -16.87
N LYS A 364 5.61 -35.71 -17.16
CA LYS A 364 4.54 -35.62 -18.14
C LYS A 364 3.40 -34.76 -17.59
N VAL A 365 2.98 -33.78 -18.36
CA VAL A 365 1.86 -32.88 -18.03
C VAL A 365 0.94 -32.71 -19.24
N SER A 366 -0.17 -31.99 -19.07
CA SER A 366 -1.02 -31.62 -20.21
C SER A 366 -0.30 -30.64 -21.14
N ASP A 367 -0.64 -30.65 -22.43
CA ASP A 367 -0.05 -29.72 -23.41
C ASP A 367 -0.34 -28.25 -23.03
N GLU A 368 -1.45 -27.98 -22.34
CA GLU A 368 -1.80 -26.66 -21.83
C GLU A 368 -0.80 -26.14 -20.78
N GLU A 369 -0.16 -27.02 -19.99
CA GLU A 369 0.82 -26.62 -18.97
C GLU A 369 2.20 -26.26 -19.53
N VAL A 370 2.50 -26.74 -20.74
CA VAL A 370 3.73 -26.42 -21.49
C VAL A 370 3.46 -25.57 -22.73
N ASP A 371 2.26 -24.97 -22.83
CA ASP A 371 1.78 -24.26 -24.01
C ASP A 371 2.73 -23.12 -24.41
N ALA A 372 3.43 -23.35 -25.52
CA ALA A 372 4.32 -22.39 -26.13
C ALA A 372 4.43 -22.71 -27.63
N VAL A 373 4.64 -21.68 -28.43
CA VAL A 373 4.90 -21.83 -29.86
C VAL A 373 6.34 -21.41 -30.14
N ALA A 374 7.10 -22.24 -30.86
CA ALA A 374 8.43 -21.88 -31.33
C ALA A 374 8.33 -20.61 -32.19
N LEU A 375 9.31 -19.71 -32.11
CA LEU A 375 9.27 -18.46 -32.89
C LEU A 375 9.13 -18.76 -34.39
N ALA A 376 9.80 -19.80 -34.86
CA ALA A 376 9.77 -20.24 -36.24
C ALA A 376 8.40 -20.78 -36.73
N TRP A 377 7.51 -21.17 -35.81
CA TRP A 377 6.18 -21.69 -36.12
C TRP A 377 5.08 -20.62 -36.04
N GLY A 378 5.38 -19.43 -35.53
CA GLY A 378 4.42 -18.33 -35.48
C GLY A 378 4.13 -17.72 -36.84
N SER A 379 2.97 -17.06 -36.97
CA SER A 379 2.66 -16.24 -38.16
C SER A 379 3.66 -15.06 -38.27
N PRO A 380 4.26 -14.82 -39.45
CA PRO A 380 5.19 -13.71 -39.62
C PRO A 380 4.50 -12.35 -39.49
N VAL A 381 5.06 -11.45 -38.67
CA VAL A 381 4.59 -10.07 -38.50
C VAL A 381 5.73 -9.10 -38.77
N MET A 382 5.48 -8.05 -39.55
CA MET A 382 6.46 -6.98 -39.78
C MET A 382 6.83 -6.31 -38.45
N LYS A 383 8.13 -6.22 -38.15
CA LYS A 383 8.64 -5.56 -36.94
C LYS A 383 9.33 -4.24 -37.22
N SER A 384 10.10 -4.18 -38.30
CA SER A 384 10.82 -2.97 -38.67
C SER A 384 11.09 -2.92 -40.17
N SER A 385 11.47 -1.74 -40.63
CA SER A 385 11.92 -1.53 -41.99
C SER A 385 12.99 -0.45 -42.08
N THR A 386 13.74 -0.48 -43.17
CA THR A 386 14.59 0.63 -43.59
C THR A 386 14.21 0.97 -45.03
N PRO A 387 13.73 2.19 -45.35
CA PRO A 387 13.34 3.23 -44.40
C PRO A 387 12.27 2.77 -43.41
N GLU A 388 12.23 3.38 -42.22
CA GLU A 388 11.19 3.14 -41.22
C GLU A 388 9.80 3.37 -41.84
N ASN A 389 8.78 2.62 -41.42
CA ASN A 389 7.44 2.85 -41.93
C ASN A 389 7.00 4.30 -41.67
N LYS A 390 6.36 4.92 -42.66
CA LYS A 390 6.02 6.35 -42.69
C LYS A 390 7.23 7.29 -42.68
N SER A 391 8.41 6.84 -43.08
CA SER A 391 9.58 7.74 -43.26
C SER A 391 9.28 8.84 -44.26
N PHE A 392 9.88 10.01 -44.05
CA PHE A 392 9.59 11.21 -44.82
C PHE A 392 10.84 12.07 -44.99
N ASN A 393 10.75 13.14 -45.79
CA ASN A 393 11.89 14.05 -46.07
C ASN A 393 13.15 13.37 -46.64
N LEU A 394 13.05 12.11 -47.08
CA LEU A 394 14.14 11.35 -47.69
C LEU A 394 14.42 11.89 -49.09
N THR A 395 15.62 11.72 -49.58
CA THR A 395 15.97 11.96 -50.99
C THR A 395 16.09 10.64 -51.74
N PRO A 396 15.94 10.60 -53.07
CA PRO A 396 16.19 9.39 -53.85
C PRO A 396 17.58 8.78 -53.65
N GLU A 397 18.58 9.56 -53.22
CA GLU A 397 19.92 9.07 -52.91
C GLU A 397 20.01 8.36 -51.54
N ASP A 398 19.07 8.64 -50.64
CA ASP A 398 19.00 8.06 -49.30
C ASP A 398 18.45 6.62 -49.33
N VAL A 399 17.67 6.26 -50.36
CA VAL A 399 17.03 4.95 -50.48
C VAL A 399 17.71 4.10 -51.56
N LYS A 400 18.75 3.39 -51.16
CA LYS A 400 19.47 2.41 -52.01
C LYS A 400 18.96 0.98 -51.83
N THR A 401 18.42 0.69 -50.65
CA THR A 401 17.87 -0.61 -50.27
C THR A 401 16.63 -0.37 -49.44
N ILE A 402 15.59 -1.19 -49.67
CA ILE A 402 14.45 -1.28 -48.77
C ILE A 402 14.56 -2.62 -48.04
N THR A 403 14.59 -2.61 -46.71
CA THR A 403 14.61 -3.83 -45.89
C THR A 403 13.33 -3.93 -45.08
N VAL A 404 12.78 -5.13 -44.96
CA VAL A 404 11.63 -5.43 -44.09
C VAL A 404 11.97 -6.64 -43.24
N THR A 405 11.96 -6.47 -41.91
CA THR A 405 12.31 -7.50 -40.95
C THR A 405 11.05 -8.01 -40.25
N TYR A 406 10.91 -9.34 -40.19
CA TYR A 406 9.77 -10.03 -39.59
C TYR A 406 10.09 -10.58 -38.18
N SER A 407 9.03 -10.81 -37.42
CA SER A 407 9.05 -11.40 -36.06
C SER A 407 9.60 -12.82 -36.02
N ALA A 408 9.50 -13.57 -37.12
CA ALA A 408 9.91 -14.97 -37.23
C ALA A 408 10.72 -15.21 -38.51
N PRO A 409 11.51 -16.30 -38.59
CA PRO A 409 12.02 -16.81 -39.86
C PRO A 409 10.89 -17.00 -40.88
N ILE A 410 11.15 -16.61 -42.13
CA ILE A 410 10.19 -16.58 -43.23
C ILE A 410 10.73 -17.32 -44.46
N GLU A 411 9.82 -17.74 -45.32
CA GLU A 411 10.10 -18.20 -46.67
C GLU A 411 9.54 -17.22 -47.70
N ILE A 412 10.33 -16.95 -48.73
CA ILE A 412 9.97 -16.01 -49.81
C ILE A 412 9.59 -16.70 -51.12
N LYS A 413 9.49 -18.04 -51.14
CA LYS A 413 9.23 -18.83 -52.36
C LYS A 413 7.95 -18.40 -53.10
N ASN A 414 6.91 -18.04 -52.34
CA ASN A 414 5.61 -17.62 -52.87
C ASN A 414 5.36 -16.10 -52.72
N ALA A 415 6.30 -15.38 -52.11
CA ALA A 415 6.16 -13.97 -51.76
C ALA A 415 6.10 -13.09 -53.02
N LYS A 416 5.29 -12.04 -52.97
CA LYS A 416 5.14 -11.04 -54.03
C LYS A 416 5.27 -9.65 -53.45
N ALA A 417 6.08 -8.80 -54.09
CA ALA A 417 6.26 -7.41 -53.68
C ALA A 417 5.87 -6.47 -54.83
N VAL A 418 5.13 -5.41 -54.49
CA VAL A 418 4.72 -4.36 -55.43
C VAL A 418 5.04 -3.01 -54.81
N LEU A 419 5.91 -2.24 -55.46
CA LEU A 419 6.13 -0.84 -55.10
C LEU A 419 5.21 0.05 -55.95
N LYS A 420 4.46 0.91 -55.28
CA LYS A 420 3.56 1.89 -55.89
C LYS A 420 4.00 3.31 -55.54
N ARG A 421 3.81 4.26 -56.46
CA ARG A 421 3.87 5.70 -56.21
C ARG A 421 2.46 6.26 -56.41
N GLY A 422 1.78 6.59 -55.31
CA GLY A 422 0.33 6.75 -55.30
C GLY A 422 -0.36 5.49 -55.87
N VAL A 423 -1.24 5.65 -56.85
CA VAL A 423 -1.96 4.52 -57.48
C VAL A 423 -1.17 3.79 -58.59
N LYS A 424 0.03 4.26 -58.96
CA LYS A 424 0.81 3.70 -60.09
C LYS A 424 1.89 2.75 -59.60
N THR A 425 1.94 1.54 -60.17
CA THR A 425 3.06 0.62 -59.96
C THR A 425 4.35 1.16 -60.57
N VAL A 426 5.45 1.06 -59.82
CA VAL A 426 6.79 1.43 -60.29
C VAL A 426 7.32 0.26 -61.15
N GLU A 427 7.20 0.37 -62.47
CA GLU A 427 7.51 -0.75 -63.39
C GLU A 427 8.95 -1.26 -63.27
N SER A 428 9.91 -0.40 -62.98
CA SER A 428 11.32 -0.81 -62.81
C SER A 428 11.58 -1.61 -61.52
N PHE A 429 10.68 -1.56 -60.54
CA PHE A 429 10.75 -2.39 -59.34
C PHE A 429 10.33 -3.85 -59.61
N GLY A 430 9.49 -4.09 -60.64
CA GLY A 430 8.97 -5.42 -60.96
C GLY A 430 10.01 -6.45 -61.43
N GLY A 431 11.26 -6.05 -61.63
CA GLY A 431 12.39 -6.91 -61.97
C GLY A 431 13.39 -7.17 -60.83
N GLN A 432 13.15 -6.63 -59.62
CA GLN A 432 14.07 -6.76 -58.47
C GLN A 432 13.95 -8.13 -57.80
N THR A 433 15.10 -8.75 -57.52
CA THR A 433 15.17 -10.02 -56.77
C THR A 433 14.96 -9.74 -55.28
N MET A 434 14.07 -10.49 -54.63
CA MET A 434 13.97 -10.50 -53.16
C MET A 434 15.16 -11.27 -52.59
N GLU A 435 15.99 -10.59 -51.79
CA GLU A 435 17.09 -11.23 -51.09
C GLU A 435 16.66 -11.49 -49.64
N LEU A 436 16.69 -12.76 -49.24
CA LEU A 436 16.42 -13.17 -47.88
C LEU A 436 17.75 -13.23 -47.10
N SER A 437 17.79 -12.61 -45.92
CA SER A 437 18.94 -12.68 -45.02
C SER A 437 19.25 -14.11 -44.55
N GLU A 438 20.48 -14.35 -44.08
CA GLU A 438 20.92 -15.67 -43.62
C GLU A 438 20.08 -16.23 -42.46
N ASP A 439 19.59 -15.36 -41.57
CA ASP A 439 18.69 -15.72 -40.47
C ASP A 439 17.24 -15.97 -40.93
N ALA A 440 16.98 -15.81 -42.24
CA ALA A 440 15.68 -15.93 -42.88
C ALA A 440 14.62 -14.95 -42.34
N ARG A 441 14.97 -13.78 -41.77
CA ARG A 441 13.98 -12.85 -41.18
C ARG A 441 13.78 -11.55 -41.93
N THR A 442 14.76 -11.17 -42.76
CA THR A 442 14.78 -9.87 -43.42
C THR A 442 14.74 -10.03 -44.92
N ILE A 443 13.74 -9.42 -45.55
CA ILE A 443 13.68 -9.28 -47.00
C ILE A 443 14.36 -7.97 -47.38
N THR A 444 15.34 -8.04 -48.28
CA THR A 444 16.02 -6.89 -48.86
C THR A 444 15.62 -6.73 -50.32
N PHE A 445 15.22 -5.51 -50.67
CA PHE A 445 14.99 -5.06 -52.03
C PHE A 445 16.08 -4.07 -52.39
N ASN A 446 16.91 -4.39 -53.38
CA ASN A 446 17.84 -3.42 -53.94
C ASN A 446 17.03 -2.41 -54.78
N VAL A 447 17.32 -1.12 -54.66
CA VAL A 447 16.63 -0.08 -55.44
C VAL A 447 17.68 0.84 -56.04
N THR A 448 17.65 1.07 -57.36
CA THR A 448 18.59 2.00 -57.97
C THR A 448 18.01 3.41 -57.93
N SER A 449 18.84 4.43 -57.64
CA SER A 449 18.35 5.81 -57.51
C SER A 449 17.72 6.38 -58.79
N THR A 450 17.96 5.75 -59.95
CA THR A 450 17.26 6.06 -61.21
C THR A 450 15.79 5.62 -61.24
N ASP A 451 15.37 4.74 -60.32
CA ASP A 451 14.01 4.21 -60.22
C ASP A 451 13.09 5.07 -59.32
N LEU A 452 13.67 5.97 -58.55
CA LEU A 452 12.99 6.75 -57.53
C LEU A 452 13.07 8.26 -57.83
N VAL A 453 11.95 8.95 -57.64
CA VAL A 453 11.81 10.41 -57.77
C VAL A 453 10.94 10.92 -56.62
N ASP A 454 10.90 12.23 -56.41
CA ASP A 454 10.08 12.83 -55.34
C ASP A 454 8.60 12.38 -55.41
N GLY A 455 8.04 11.94 -54.29
CA GLY A 455 6.64 11.53 -54.12
C GLY A 455 6.45 10.48 -53.01
N SER A 456 5.18 10.13 -52.74
CA SER A 456 4.80 9.12 -51.75
C SER A 456 4.78 7.71 -52.35
N TYR A 457 5.40 6.77 -51.64
CA TYR A 457 5.56 5.39 -52.06
C TYR A 457 4.91 4.42 -51.05
N THR A 458 4.34 3.34 -51.59
CA THR A 458 3.79 2.23 -50.81
C THR A 458 4.36 0.92 -51.36
N LEU A 459 5.07 0.16 -50.51
CA LEU A 459 5.53 -1.19 -50.79
C LEU A 459 4.57 -2.19 -50.14
N GLU A 460 3.90 -3.00 -50.96
CA GLU A 460 3.05 -4.10 -50.52
C GLU A 460 3.79 -5.42 -50.71
N ILE A 461 3.96 -6.20 -49.63
CA ILE A 461 4.55 -7.54 -49.65
C ILE A 461 3.47 -8.54 -49.21
N SER A 462 3.15 -9.49 -50.08
CA SER A 462 2.12 -10.52 -49.85
C SER A 462 2.72 -11.92 -49.94
N ASN A 463 2.01 -12.91 -49.40
CA ASN A 463 2.39 -14.33 -49.40
C ASN A 463 3.74 -14.63 -48.74
N VAL A 464 4.13 -13.85 -47.73
CA VAL A 464 5.24 -14.21 -46.83
C VAL A 464 4.71 -15.28 -45.88
N GLN A 465 5.44 -16.39 -45.76
CA GLN A 465 5.02 -17.54 -44.95
C GLN A 465 6.13 -17.96 -43.99
N ASN A 466 5.80 -18.67 -42.92
CA ASN A 466 6.79 -19.35 -42.07
C ASN A 466 7.18 -20.72 -42.66
N SER A 467 8.00 -21.50 -41.93
CA SER A 467 8.44 -22.84 -42.37
C SER A 467 7.34 -23.90 -42.40
N LEU A 468 6.20 -23.66 -41.72
CA LEU A 468 5.03 -24.55 -41.73
C LEU A 468 4.06 -24.22 -42.87
N GLY A 469 4.28 -23.12 -43.59
CA GLY A 469 3.43 -22.66 -44.68
C GLY A 469 2.29 -21.74 -44.25
N ASP A 470 2.27 -21.28 -42.99
CA ASP A 470 1.32 -20.28 -42.53
C ASP A 470 1.72 -18.89 -43.02
N TYR A 471 0.76 -18.18 -43.60
CA TYR A 471 0.96 -16.86 -44.16
C TYR A 471 0.90 -15.78 -43.09
N ALA A 472 1.63 -14.67 -43.29
CA ALA A 472 1.34 -13.43 -42.59
C ALA A 472 -0.14 -13.08 -42.78
N GLU A 473 -0.86 -12.79 -41.68
CA GLU A 473 -2.32 -12.56 -41.69
C GLU A 473 -2.75 -11.49 -42.69
N ASN A 474 -1.90 -10.49 -42.90
CA ASN A 474 -2.11 -9.39 -43.85
C ASN A 474 -0.89 -9.21 -44.75
N ALA A 475 -1.11 -8.62 -45.93
CA ALA A 475 0.00 -8.10 -46.72
C ALA A 475 0.73 -7.03 -45.89
N THR A 476 2.06 -7.13 -45.82
CA THR A 476 2.89 -6.11 -45.19
C THR A 476 2.87 -4.86 -46.07
N VAL A 477 2.47 -3.73 -45.48
CA VAL A 477 2.44 -2.43 -46.16
C VAL A 477 3.47 -1.52 -45.52
N LEU A 478 4.41 -1.03 -46.33
CA LEU A 478 5.43 -0.06 -45.95
C LEU A 478 5.22 1.23 -46.74
N GLU A 479 5.07 2.36 -46.05
CA GLU A 479 4.89 3.68 -46.65
C GLU A 479 6.14 4.55 -46.41
N PHE A 480 6.55 5.33 -47.41
CA PHE A 480 7.61 6.34 -47.24
C PHE A 480 7.53 7.44 -48.31
N GLU A 481 8.10 8.60 -48.02
CA GLU A 481 8.07 9.78 -48.89
C GLU A 481 9.47 10.22 -49.28
N LEU A 482 9.66 10.43 -50.59
CA LEU A 482 10.88 11.00 -51.17
C LEU A 482 10.63 12.44 -51.62
N GLY A 483 11.63 13.29 -51.52
CA GLY A 483 11.55 14.70 -51.89
C GLY A 483 11.07 15.57 -50.73
N GLY A 484 11.79 16.66 -50.50
CA GLY A 484 11.33 17.71 -49.62
C GLY A 484 10.34 18.60 -50.37
N SER A 485 9.06 18.50 -50.04
CA SER A 485 7.93 19.34 -50.46
C SER A 485 7.30 19.06 -51.83
N ALA A 486 6.14 18.40 -51.81
CA ALA A 486 5.04 18.74 -52.70
C ALA A 486 3.72 18.55 -51.93
N GLN A 487 3.18 19.67 -51.43
CA GLN A 487 1.75 19.88 -51.11
C GLN A 487 0.97 18.67 -50.55
N GLY A 488 1.08 18.43 -49.25
CA GLY A 488 -0.05 17.94 -48.45
C GLY A 488 -0.41 19.09 -47.53
N GLY A 489 -1.68 19.50 -47.47
CA GLY A 489 -2.11 20.74 -46.80
C GLY A 489 -1.49 20.94 -45.42
N GLU A 490 -1.31 22.20 -45.00
CA GLU A 490 -1.11 22.48 -43.57
C GLU A 490 -2.11 21.63 -42.79
N ALA A 491 -1.65 20.97 -41.72
CA ALA A 491 -2.57 20.41 -40.74
C ALA A 491 -3.42 21.59 -40.25
N VAL A 492 -4.61 21.75 -40.82
CA VAL A 492 -5.51 22.81 -40.42
C VAL A 492 -6.07 22.35 -39.09
N GLU A 493 -5.64 23.01 -38.04
CA GLU A 493 -6.21 22.82 -36.72
C GLU A 493 -7.65 23.31 -36.77
N ALA A 494 -8.59 22.35 -36.77
CA ALA A 494 -10.01 22.65 -36.74
C ALA A 494 -10.41 23.16 -35.35
N TYR A 495 -9.75 22.65 -34.30
CA TYR A 495 -9.95 23.11 -32.94
C TYR A 495 -8.77 22.79 -32.03
N ARG A 496 -8.52 23.69 -31.06
CA ARG A 496 -7.69 23.45 -29.89
C ARG A 496 -8.37 24.08 -28.68
N LEU A 497 -8.40 23.33 -27.58
CA LEU A 497 -8.87 23.84 -26.30
C LEU A 497 -7.90 24.89 -25.77
N ASP A 498 -8.32 26.15 -25.78
CA ASP A 498 -7.63 27.28 -25.16
C ASP A 498 -8.18 27.52 -23.74
N MET A 499 -7.29 27.59 -22.76
CA MET A 499 -7.63 27.85 -21.35
C MET A 499 -6.91 29.06 -20.75
N THR A 500 -6.22 29.85 -21.58
CA THR A 500 -5.22 30.84 -21.13
C THR A 500 -5.83 32.01 -20.33
N ASP A 501 -7.13 32.30 -20.49
CA ASP A 501 -7.84 33.43 -19.85
C ASP A 501 -9.09 33.03 -19.02
N LEU A 502 -9.24 31.75 -18.68
CA LEU A 502 -10.46 31.23 -18.02
C LEU A 502 -10.28 31.06 -16.52
N GLY A 503 -11.10 31.71 -15.70
CA GLY A 503 -11.04 31.60 -14.23
C GLY A 503 -11.61 30.28 -13.68
N ALA A 504 -11.22 29.93 -12.45
CA ALA A 504 -11.78 28.81 -11.70
C ALA A 504 -13.33 28.80 -11.73
N ASN A 505 -13.92 27.61 -11.88
CA ASN A 505 -15.36 27.38 -11.97
C ASN A 505 -16.04 27.97 -13.23
N SER A 506 -15.30 28.29 -14.30
CA SER A 506 -15.88 28.64 -15.61
C SER A 506 -15.97 27.42 -16.54
N LEU A 507 -16.74 27.53 -17.62
CA LEU A 507 -16.76 26.57 -18.73
C LEU A 507 -16.39 27.34 -20.02
N PRO A 508 -15.43 26.86 -20.84
CA PRO A 508 -15.03 27.56 -22.06
C PRO A 508 -16.20 27.71 -23.05
N MET A 509 -16.15 28.75 -23.88
CA MET A 509 -17.17 29.01 -24.90
C MET A 509 -17.27 27.83 -25.91
N GLY A 510 -18.48 27.54 -26.39
CA GLY A 510 -18.73 26.39 -27.27
C GLY A 510 -18.81 25.03 -26.58
N TRP A 511 -18.53 24.95 -25.27
CA TRP A 511 -18.71 23.73 -24.48
C TRP A 511 -20.08 23.68 -23.80
N SER A 512 -20.59 22.46 -23.68
CA SER A 512 -21.86 22.12 -23.04
C SER A 512 -21.71 20.84 -22.24
N GLY A 513 -22.58 20.62 -21.26
CA GLY A 513 -22.65 19.33 -20.59
C GLY A 513 -23.73 19.25 -19.52
N THR A 514 -23.95 18.03 -19.03
CA THR A 514 -25.05 17.69 -18.13
C THR A 514 -24.53 17.08 -16.83
N SER A 515 -25.12 17.49 -15.70
CA SER A 515 -25.00 16.81 -14.40
C SER A 515 -26.35 16.84 -13.71
N ASP A 516 -26.91 15.68 -13.37
CA ASP A 516 -28.09 15.32 -12.54
C ASP A 516 -29.31 16.25 -12.32
N ASN A 517 -29.37 17.50 -12.80
CA ASN A 517 -30.56 18.37 -12.75
C ASN A 517 -30.49 19.69 -13.56
N SER A 518 -29.53 19.87 -14.48
CA SER A 518 -29.58 21.01 -15.42
C SER A 518 -28.71 20.79 -16.66
N ASP A 519 -29.27 21.03 -17.85
CA ASP A 519 -28.49 21.30 -19.05
C ASP A 519 -27.70 22.59 -18.82
N ARG A 520 -26.38 22.57 -19.06
CA ARG A 520 -25.55 23.76 -18.99
C ARG A 520 -24.91 24.06 -20.34
N GLU A 521 -25.15 25.28 -20.81
CA GLU A 521 -24.50 25.88 -21.97
C GLU A 521 -23.53 26.98 -21.49
N ALA A 522 -22.30 26.98 -21.98
CA ALA A 522 -21.35 28.04 -21.68
C ALA A 522 -21.62 29.29 -22.52
N LYS A 523 -21.92 30.41 -21.85
CA LYS A 523 -21.79 31.78 -22.39
C LYS A 523 -20.73 32.61 -21.62
N GLY A 524 -19.66 31.96 -21.16
CA GLY A 524 -18.55 32.63 -20.46
C GLY A 524 -18.85 33.15 -19.04
N ALA A 525 -19.92 32.69 -18.38
CA ALA A 525 -20.27 33.13 -17.02
C ALA A 525 -19.66 32.21 -15.93
N PRO A 526 -19.24 32.76 -14.76
CA PRO A 526 -18.76 31.95 -13.64
C PRO A 526 -19.86 31.04 -13.09
N SER A 527 -19.54 29.77 -12.86
CA SER A 527 -20.48 28.84 -12.23
C SER A 527 -20.43 28.98 -10.71
N THR A 528 -21.60 29.23 -10.10
CA THR A 528 -21.78 29.11 -8.65
C THR A 528 -22.74 27.96 -8.37
N GLY A 529 -22.33 27.02 -7.52
CA GLY A 529 -23.27 26.33 -6.63
C GLY A 529 -23.82 24.93 -6.97
N LEU A 530 -23.27 24.13 -7.91
CA LEU A 530 -23.71 22.73 -8.05
C LEU A 530 -22.52 21.75 -8.13
N SER A 531 -22.50 20.80 -7.19
CA SER A 531 -21.55 19.68 -7.14
C SER A 531 -21.72 18.76 -8.35
N GLY A 532 -20.67 18.57 -9.15
CA GLY A 532 -20.64 17.63 -10.28
C GLY A 532 -20.75 18.25 -11.68
N ALA A 533 -21.10 19.53 -11.80
CA ALA A 533 -21.25 20.19 -13.10
C ALA A 533 -19.93 20.40 -13.86
N PRO A 534 -19.93 20.33 -15.21
CA PRO A 534 -18.80 20.68 -16.07
C PRO A 534 -18.20 22.04 -15.73
N ARG A 535 -16.90 22.09 -15.39
CA ARG A 535 -16.19 23.34 -15.05
C ARG A 535 -14.67 23.18 -15.06
N ILE A 536 -13.95 24.29 -15.17
CA ILE A 536 -12.51 24.34 -14.89
C ILE A 536 -12.28 24.29 -13.38
N MET A 537 -11.41 23.38 -12.94
CA MET A 537 -11.01 23.24 -11.53
C MET A 537 -9.67 23.94 -11.27
N GLY A 538 -9.61 24.78 -10.23
CA GLY A 538 -8.36 25.38 -9.73
C GLY A 538 -8.02 26.78 -10.26
N ASP A 539 -6.98 27.40 -9.67
CA ASP A 539 -6.37 28.67 -10.09
C ASP A 539 -5.58 28.50 -11.41
N ASN A 540 -5.50 29.58 -12.19
CA ASN A 540 -4.98 29.64 -13.55
C ASN A 540 -3.45 29.40 -13.64
N THR A 541 -2.81 28.92 -12.57
CA THR A 541 -1.36 28.88 -12.39
C THR A 541 -0.75 27.47 -12.18
N LYS A 542 -1.55 26.38 -12.15
CA LYS A 542 -1.06 25.02 -11.85
C LYS A 542 -1.16 24.04 -13.03
N ALA A 543 -0.25 23.05 -13.06
CA ALA A 543 -0.09 22.04 -14.12
C ALA A 543 -1.27 21.05 -14.34
N ASN A 544 -2.33 21.13 -13.52
CA ASN A 544 -3.48 20.21 -13.55
C ASN A 544 -4.78 20.87 -14.06
N GLN A 545 -4.69 21.88 -14.91
CA GLN A 545 -5.89 22.50 -15.47
C GLN A 545 -6.57 21.57 -16.47
N GLY A 546 -7.87 21.37 -16.28
CA GLY A 546 -8.73 20.68 -17.23
C GLY A 546 -10.20 20.94 -16.98
N ILE A 547 -11.03 20.57 -17.95
CA ILE A 547 -12.48 20.55 -17.79
C ILE A 547 -12.82 19.33 -16.93
N TYR A 548 -13.32 19.59 -15.73
CA TYR A 548 -13.88 18.58 -14.84
C TYR A 548 -15.32 18.29 -15.20
N TRP A 549 -15.73 17.03 -15.27
CA TRP A 549 -17.13 16.60 -15.36
C TRP A 549 -17.35 15.27 -14.63
N GLY A 550 -18.58 14.93 -14.24
CA GLY A 550 -18.86 13.67 -13.54
C GLY A 550 -20.34 13.29 -13.47
N ALA A 551 -20.60 12.02 -13.15
CA ALA A 551 -21.92 11.36 -13.15
C ALA A 551 -22.61 11.35 -11.77
N ARG A 552 -22.55 12.45 -11.00
CA ARG A 552 -23.01 12.46 -9.60
C ARG A 552 -24.52 12.21 -9.47
N GLY A 553 -24.91 11.07 -8.87
CA GLY A 553 -26.27 10.78 -8.42
C GLY A 553 -27.06 9.73 -9.24
N GLY A 554 -26.38 9.03 -10.16
CA GLY A 554 -26.91 7.82 -10.81
C GLY A 554 -27.15 7.95 -12.30
N SER A 555 -27.01 9.14 -12.88
CA SER A 555 -27.12 9.39 -14.33
C SER A 555 -25.73 9.57 -14.98
N ALA A 556 -25.56 9.12 -16.22
CA ALA A 556 -24.35 9.32 -17.02
C ALA A 556 -24.03 10.82 -17.22
N GLY A 557 -22.79 11.24 -16.95
CA GLY A 557 -22.34 12.62 -17.17
C GLY A 557 -21.89 12.83 -18.62
N VAL A 558 -22.33 13.91 -19.27
CA VAL A 558 -21.97 14.24 -20.66
C VAL A 558 -21.21 15.56 -20.73
N LEU A 559 -20.16 15.61 -21.54
CA LEU A 559 -19.41 16.82 -21.88
C LEU A 559 -19.23 16.90 -23.40
N ALA A 560 -19.56 18.03 -24.04
CA ALA A 560 -19.45 18.18 -25.49
C ALA A 560 -18.96 19.56 -25.93
N PHE A 561 -18.16 19.62 -27.00
CA PHE A 561 -17.73 20.84 -27.68
C PHE A 561 -18.37 20.92 -29.08
N GLY A 562 -18.92 22.09 -29.43
CA GLY A 562 -19.47 22.37 -30.76
C GLY A 562 -20.91 21.88 -30.98
N LYS A 563 -21.50 21.17 -30.01
CA LYS A 563 -22.80 20.50 -30.15
C LYS A 563 -23.93 21.44 -30.53
N TYR A 564 -24.11 22.53 -29.79
CA TYR A 564 -25.15 23.52 -30.08
C TYR A 564 -24.96 24.17 -31.46
N ALA A 565 -23.72 24.49 -31.83
CA ALA A 565 -23.41 25.09 -33.12
C ALA A 565 -23.70 24.13 -34.29
N ALA A 566 -23.37 22.85 -34.14
CA ALA A 566 -23.68 21.83 -35.12
C ALA A 566 -25.19 21.63 -35.27
N GLU A 567 -25.91 21.42 -34.16
CA GLU A 567 -27.37 21.21 -34.13
C GLU A 567 -28.17 22.42 -34.64
N ALA A 568 -27.65 23.64 -34.44
CA ALA A 568 -28.28 24.87 -34.91
C ALA A 568 -27.92 25.24 -36.36
N SER A 569 -26.96 24.55 -36.98
CA SER A 569 -26.56 24.81 -38.35
C SER A 569 -27.66 24.37 -39.33
N ILE A 570 -28.02 25.23 -40.29
CA ILE A 570 -29.03 24.89 -41.32
C ILE A 570 -28.35 24.97 -42.68
N GLY A 571 -28.26 23.83 -43.37
CA GLY A 571 -27.63 23.73 -44.69
C GLY A 571 -26.15 24.12 -44.69
N GLY A 572 -25.43 23.81 -43.61
CA GLY A 572 -24.00 24.10 -43.47
C GLY A 572 -23.67 25.56 -43.12
N GLN A 573 -24.62 26.34 -42.62
CA GLN A 573 -24.40 27.73 -42.18
C GLN A 573 -24.78 27.91 -40.70
N LEU A 574 -23.92 28.59 -39.94
CA LEU A 574 -24.21 28.98 -38.56
C LEU A 574 -25.21 30.15 -38.50
N PRO A 575 -26.13 30.15 -37.52
CA PRO A 575 -26.89 31.32 -37.13
C PRO A 575 -25.99 32.53 -36.79
N ALA A 576 -26.49 33.74 -37.04
CA ALA A 576 -25.71 34.98 -36.86
C ALA A 576 -25.32 35.29 -35.40
N ASP A 577 -25.95 34.61 -34.44
CA ASP A 577 -25.74 34.73 -33.00
C ASP A 577 -24.78 33.68 -32.42
N ILE A 578 -24.31 32.72 -33.23
CA ILE A 578 -23.29 31.73 -32.84
C ILE A 578 -21.95 32.17 -33.43
N LEU A 579 -20.94 32.30 -32.58
CA LEU A 579 -19.60 32.66 -33.02
C LEU A 579 -18.90 31.45 -33.67
N PRO A 580 -18.09 31.65 -34.72
CA PRO A 580 -17.33 30.55 -35.34
C PRO A 580 -16.46 29.77 -34.35
N GLU A 581 -15.93 30.43 -33.32
CA GLU A 581 -15.14 29.81 -32.25
C GLU A 581 -15.93 28.90 -31.30
N GLU A 582 -17.26 28.92 -31.36
CA GLU A 582 -18.15 28.01 -30.61
C GLU A 582 -18.44 26.72 -31.37
N ALA A 583 -18.00 26.62 -32.63
CA ALA A 583 -18.34 25.55 -33.55
C ALA A 583 -17.11 24.72 -33.93
N LEU A 584 -17.30 23.41 -34.14
CA LEU A 584 -16.29 22.55 -34.73
C LEU A 584 -16.61 22.33 -36.21
N HIS A 585 -15.86 23.01 -37.08
CA HIS A 585 -15.99 22.83 -38.54
C HIS A 585 -14.88 21.90 -39.04
N LEU A 586 -15.26 20.75 -39.58
CA LEU A 586 -14.31 19.76 -40.11
C LEU A 586 -14.38 19.72 -41.63
N THR A 587 -13.23 19.50 -42.26
CA THR A 587 -13.13 19.20 -43.70
C THR A 587 -13.22 17.69 -43.92
N ALA A 588 -13.76 17.29 -45.06
CA ALA A 588 -13.78 15.90 -45.51
C ALA A 588 -12.38 15.30 -45.57
N GLY A 589 -12.27 14.02 -45.22
CA GLY A 589 -11.02 13.27 -45.18
C GLY A 589 -10.56 12.92 -43.75
N PRO A 590 -9.34 12.39 -43.61
CA PRO A 590 -8.84 11.89 -42.34
C PRO A 590 -8.57 13.02 -41.35
N GLN A 591 -8.98 12.80 -40.11
CA GLN A 591 -8.81 13.70 -38.98
C GLN A 591 -8.10 12.99 -37.83
N LEU A 592 -7.42 13.77 -37.00
CA LEU A 592 -6.79 13.33 -35.76
C LEU A 592 -7.41 14.04 -34.57
N LEU A 593 -7.93 13.25 -33.62
CA LEU A 593 -8.41 13.69 -32.31
C LEU A 593 -7.35 13.36 -31.26
N THR A 594 -6.85 14.37 -30.55
CA THR A 594 -5.90 14.18 -29.44
C THR A 594 -6.41 14.86 -28.17
N PHE A 595 -6.19 14.25 -27.01
CA PHE A 595 -6.47 14.85 -25.71
C PHE A 595 -5.74 14.13 -24.57
N LYS A 596 -5.54 14.81 -23.44
CA LYS A 596 -5.04 14.24 -22.18
C LYS A 596 -6.19 14.06 -21.20
N ASN A 597 -6.17 13.00 -20.41
CA ASN A 597 -7.26 12.69 -19.49
C ASN A 597 -6.79 12.02 -18.20
N ALA A 598 -7.52 12.26 -17.11
CA ALA A 598 -7.25 11.66 -15.81
C ALA A 598 -8.53 11.54 -14.97
N SER A 599 -8.55 10.65 -13.98
CA SER A 599 -9.65 10.51 -13.04
C SER A 599 -9.47 11.43 -11.84
N TRP A 600 -10.56 12.01 -11.36
CA TRP A 600 -10.53 12.83 -10.15
C TRP A 600 -10.47 11.97 -8.89
N ASP A 601 -11.13 10.80 -8.88
CA ASP A 601 -11.10 9.85 -7.76
C ASP A 601 -10.47 8.51 -8.15
N SER A 602 -10.06 7.76 -7.13
CA SER A 602 -9.39 6.45 -7.23
C SER A 602 -10.38 5.30 -7.34
N ALA A 603 -11.65 5.57 -7.67
CA ALA A 603 -12.66 4.53 -7.76
C ALA A 603 -12.33 3.60 -8.93
N SER A 604 -12.25 2.30 -8.66
CA SER A 604 -12.11 1.28 -9.69
C SER A 604 -13.31 1.35 -10.64
N GLY A 605 -13.04 1.43 -11.95
CA GLY A 605 -14.08 1.43 -12.98
C GLY A 605 -14.46 2.80 -13.57
N ASN A 606 -13.67 3.86 -13.40
CA ASN A 606 -13.85 5.12 -14.12
C ASN A 606 -13.60 4.92 -15.61
N VAL A 607 -14.66 4.73 -16.39
CA VAL A 607 -14.58 4.48 -17.83
C VAL A 607 -15.53 5.44 -18.54
N TYR A 608 -15.09 6.00 -19.66
CA TYR A 608 -15.91 6.88 -20.49
C TYR A 608 -15.77 6.53 -21.97
N ALA A 609 -16.65 7.07 -22.80
CA ALA A 609 -16.57 7.00 -24.25
C ALA A 609 -16.30 8.39 -24.84
N VAL A 610 -15.65 8.43 -26.00
CA VAL A 610 -15.51 9.64 -26.81
C VAL A 610 -16.11 9.41 -28.18
N LYS A 611 -16.83 10.40 -28.70
CA LYS A 611 -17.56 10.35 -29.96
C LYS A 611 -17.36 11.63 -30.75
N VAL A 612 -17.38 11.49 -32.07
CA VAL A 612 -17.55 12.63 -33.00
C VAL A 612 -18.85 12.42 -33.75
N CYS A 613 -19.71 13.43 -33.74
CA CYS A 613 -21.05 13.36 -34.32
C CYS A 613 -21.30 14.50 -35.30
N ASN A 614 -22.14 14.27 -36.31
CA ASN A 614 -22.63 15.32 -37.20
C ASN A 614 -23.79 16.12 -36.57
N ALA A 615 -24.30 17.11 -37.30
CA ALA A 615 -25.42 17.96 -36.86
C ALA A 615 -26.71 17.19 -36.54
N GLU A 616 -26.93 16.04 -37.17
CA GLU A 616 -28.07 15.14 -36.94
C GLU A 616 -27.89 14.23 -35.71
N GLY A 617 -26.71 14.25 -35.08
CA GLY A 617 -26.37 13.41 -33.94
C GLY A 617 -25.91 11.99 -34.31
N GLU A 618 -25.63 11.73 -35.59
CA GLU A 618 -25.06 10.46 -36.06
C GLU A 618 -23.58 10.39 -35.69
N GLU A 619 -23.17 9.28 -35.06
CA GLU A 619 -21.78 9.01 -34.70
C GLU A 619 -20.96 8.66 -35.96
N ILE A 620 -20.02 9.53 -36.35
CA ILE A 620 -19.04 9.24 -37.41
C ILE A 620 -17.76 8.62 -36.85
N PHE A 621 -17.53 8.79 -35.54
CA PHE A 621 -16.46 8.16 -34.79
C PHE A 621 -16.91 7.86 -33.37
N SER A 622 -16.50 6.71 -32.83
CA SER A 622 -16.83 6.30 -31.47
C SER A 622 -15.72 5.41 -30.92
N LYS A 623 -15.22 5.72 -29.73
CA LYS A 623 -14.36 4.85 -28.93
C LYS A 623 -14.97 4.69 -27.54
N THR A 624 -15.33 3.46 -27.22
CA THR A 624 -15.84 3.07 -25.91
C THR A 624 -14.71 2.51 -25.04
N GLU A 625 -14.97 2.46 -23.73
CA GLU A 625 -14.09 1.84 -22.73
C GLU A 625 -12.72 2.53 -22.54
N ILE A 626 -12.71 3.87 -22.54
CA ILE A 626 -11.49 4.63 -22.25
C ILE A 626 -11.30 4.73 -20.75
N THR A 627 -10.17 4.20 -20.27
CA THR A 627 -9.75 4.26 -18.87
C THR A 627 -8.76 5.41 -18.67
N PRO A 628 -8.96 6.28 -17.67
CA PRO A 628 -7.99 7.29 -17.29
C PRO A 628 -6.64 6.70 -16.91
N THR A 629 -5.57 7.35 -17.32
CA THR A 629 -4.20 6.84 -17.07
C THR A 629 -3.70 7.14 -15.67
N GLU A 630 -4.30 8.11 -14.98
CA GLU A 630 -3.86 8.60 -13.67
C GLU A 630 -5.05 9.04 -12.82
N THR A 631 -4.89 9.01 -11.50
CA THR A 631 -5.83 9.58 -10.52
C THR A 631 -5.21 10.79 -9.83
N ILE A 632 -5.89 11.94 -9.83
CA ILE A 632 -5.29 13.22 -9.39
C ILE A 632 -5.79 13.77 -8.05
N GLY A 633 -6.97 13.39 -7.58
CA GLY A 633 -7.50 13.88 -6.30
C GLY A 633 -7.57 15.43 -6.18
N GLN A 634 -7.59 15.94 -4.94
CA GLN A 634 -7.50 17.39 -4.64
C GLN A 634 -6.06 17.96 -4.71
N GLY A 635 -5.06 17.19 -5.16
CA GLY A 635 -3.64 17.56 -5.16
C GLY A 635 -3.06 17.88 -6.55
N PRO A 636 -1.87 18.50 -6.62
CA PRO A 636 -1.07 18.51 -7.85
C PRO A 636 -0.65 17.07 -8.22
N ALA A 637 -0.60 16.75 -9.51
CA ALA A 637 -0.26 15.42 -9.98
C ALA A 637 1.25 15.25 -9.93
N ASP A 638 1.73 14.17 -9.34
CA ASP A 638 3.10 13.68 -9.58
C ASP A 638 3.14 12.71 -10.79
N GLY A 639 1.98 12.36 -11.37
CA GLY A 639 1.82 11.40 -12.46
C GLY A 639 1.92 12.00 -13.87
N VAL A 640 2.32 11.16 -14.83
CA VAL A 640 2.40 11.53 -16.25
C VAL A 640 1.05 11.28 -16.91
N ILE A 641 0.27 12.35 -17.12
CA ILE A 641 -0.99 12.24 -17.89
C ILE A 641 -0.66 11.92 -19.35
N THR A 642 -1.10 10.76 -19.81
CA THR A 642 -0.78 10.26 -21.16
C THR A 642 -1.69 10.90 -22.21
N LEU A 643 -1.13 11.20 -23.39
CA LEU A 643 -1.89 11.68 -24.54
C LEU A 643 -2.67 10.52 -25.16
N SER A 644 -3.99 10.67 -25.29
CA SER A 644 -4.85 9.81 -26.08
C SER A 644 -4.94 10.34 -27.51
N GLU A 645 -4.88 9.44 -28.48
CA GLU A 645 -4.85 9.78 -29.91
C GLU A 645 -5.78 8.83 -30.67
N PHE A 646 -6.67 9.39 -31.49
CA PHE A 646 -7.61 8.65 -32.32
C PHE A 646 -7.68 9.23 -33.72
N GLU A 647 -7.63 8.36 -34.73
CA GLU A 647 -7.86 8.72 -36.12
C GLU A 647 -9.31 8.42 -36.51
N PHE A 648 -9.91 9.31 -37.29
CA PHE A 648 -11.25 9.12 -37.84
C PHE A 648 -11.42 9.77 -39.21
N GLU A 649 -12.40 9.30 -39.98
CA GLU A 649 -12.69 9.81 -41.33
C GLU A 649 -13.90 10.73 -41.28
N VAL A 650 -13.79 11.94 -41.84
CA VAL A 650 -14.92 12.86 -42.01
C VAL A 650 -15.49 12.70 -43.42
N PRO A 651 -16.77 12.37 -43.57
CA PRO A 651 -17.35 12.06 -44.88
C PRO A 651 -17.55 13.29 -45.78
N GLU A 652 -17.86 14.45 -45.19
CA GLU A 652 -18.09 15.70 -45.94
C GLU A 652 -17.72 16.93 -45.11
N ASP A 653 -17.45 18.06 -45.78
CA ASP A 653 -17.21 19.34 -45.11
C ASP A 653 -18.47 19.79 -44.33
N GLY A 654 -18.34 20.10 -43.05
CA GLY A 654 -19.48 20.51 -42.26
C GLY A 654 -19.20 20.81 -40.79
N TYR A 655 -20.28 21.07 -40.04
CA TYR A 655 -20.23 21.26 -38.59
C TYR A 655 -20.48 19.95 -37.85
N TYR A 656 -19.58 19.64 -36.93
CA TYR A 656 -19.56 18.43 -36.12
C TYR A 656 -19.48 18.80 -34.64
N TYR A 657 -19.52 17.82 -33.75
CA TYR A 657 -19.22 18.00 -32.34
C TYR A 657 -18.48 16.80 -31.75
N VAL A 658 -17.63 17.06 -30.75
CA VAL A 658 -16.97 16.02 -29.95
C VAL A 658 -17.75 15.87 -28.65
N GLN A 659 -18.09 14.65 -28.26
CA GLN A 659 -18.83 14.33 -27.04
C GLN A 659 -18.10 13.26 -26.21
N PHE A 660 -18.04 13.47 -24.90
CA PHE A 660 -17.52 12.56 -23.90
C PHE A 660 -18.68 12.07 -23.03
N ASP A 661 -18.88 10.75 -22.99
CA ASP A 661 -19.95 10.09 -22.26
C ASP A 661 -19.37 9.31 -21.08
N GLY A 662 -19.59 9.79 -19.86
CA GLY A 662 -19.20 9.13 -18.63
C GLY A 662 -20.14 7.98 -18.24
N ASN A 663 -19.61 6.96 -17.58
CA ASN A 663 -20.41 5.88 -17.01
C ASN A 663 -21.20 6.31 -15.75
N THR A 664 -22.08 5.43 -15.24
CA THR A 664 -22.95 5.70 -14.07
C THR A 664 -22.18 5.59 -12.74
N GLY A 665 -22.42 6.50 -11.80
CA GLY A 665 -21.89 6.43 -10.42
C GLY A 665 -21.14 7.70 -10.00
N TRP A 666 -20.41 7.68 -8.88
CA TRP A 666 -19.64 8.85 -8.42
C TRP A 666 -18.41 9.20 -9.27
N ALA A 667 -18.27 8.58 -10.45
CA ALA A 667 -17.18 8.75 -11.39
C ALA A 667 -17.02 10.20 -11.87
N CYS A 668 -15.78 10.68 -11.84
CA CYS A 668 -15.40 12.06 -12.16
C CYS A 668 -14.10 12.10 -12.96
N TRP A 669 -14.06 12.91 -14.03
CA TRP A 669 -12.94 12.99 -14.97
C TRP A 669 -12.42 14.41 -15.16
N LEU A 670 -11.19 14.50 -15.64
CA LEU A 670 -10.51 15.72 -16.04
C LEU A 670 -10.01 15.59 -17.49
N LEU A 671 -10.34 16.56 -18.35
CA LEU A 671 -9.94 16.61 -19.77
C LEU A 671 -9.05 17.83 -19.99
N THR A 672 -7.89 17.63 -20.62
CA THR A 672 -6.92 18.69 -20.94
C THR A 672 -6.40 18.52 -22.36
N SER A 673 -5.88 19.60 -22.96
CA SER A 673 -5.18 19.56 -24.25
C SER A 673 -5.96 18.91 -25.40
N LEU A 674 -7.29 19.09 -25.48
CA LEU A 674 -8.07 18.61 -26.62
C LEU A 674 -7.66 19.36 -27.90
N SER A 675 -7.40 18.63 -28.97
CA SER A 675 -7.19 19.16 -30.31
C SER A 675 -7.81 18.25 -31.37
N VAL A 676 -8.40 18.87 -32.40
CA VAL A 676 -8.85 18.21 -33.63
C VAL A 676 -8.13 18.85 -34.80
N THR A 677 -7.40 18.04 -35.56
CA THR A 677 -6.60 18.52 -36.69
C THR A 677 -6.91 17.70 -37.93
N ALA A 678 -7.02 18.37 -39.08
CA ALA A 678 -7.00 17.68 -40.36
C ALA A 678 -5.67 16.94 -40.46
N LYS A 679 -5.73 15.62 -40.57
CA LYS A 679 -4.53 14.81 -40.69
C LYS A 679 -3.95 15.09 -42.08
N PRO A 680 -2.71 15.61 -42.19
CA PRO A 680 -2.08 15.76 -43.49
C PRO A 680 -2.04 14.38 -44.16
N GLU A 681 -2.43 14.30 -45.44
CA GLU A 681 -2.30 13.05 -46.21
C GLU A 681 -0.83 12.56 -46.27
N SER A 682 0.13 13.43 -45.97
CA SER A 682 1.55 13.12 -45.95
C SER A 682 2.11 12.92 -44.53
N SER A 683 2.96 11.90 -44.37
CA SER A 683 3.67 11.62 -43.10
C SER A 683 4.57 12.79 -42.69
N SER A 684 5.17 13.48 -43.68
CA SER A 684 5.93 14.71 -43.45
C SER A 684 5.10 15.83 -42.79
N GLY A 685 3.84 16.03 -43.19
CA GLY A 685 3.00 17.06 -42.60
C GLY A 685 2.67 16.78 -41.14
N TYR A 686 2.33 15.52 -40.85
CA TYR A 686 1.98 15.05 -39.51
C TYR A 686 3.11 15.26 -38.50
N TYR A 687 4.27 14.66 -38.74
CA TYR A 687 5.37 14.67 -37.77
C TYR A 687 6.03 16.05 -37.64
N ASN A 688 6.09 16.85 -38.71
CA ASN A 688 6.60 18.22 -38.60
C ASN A 688 5.68 19.11 -37.75
N LYS A 689 4.35 18.95 -37.83
CA LYS A 689 3.39 19.68 -36.98
C LYS A 689 3.51 19.26 -35.51
N ALA A 690 3.61 17.96 -35.24
CA ALA A 690 3.79 17.46 -33.88
C ALA A 690 5.05 18.04 -33.22
N LEU A 691 6.16 18.11 -33.95
CA LEU A 691 7.38 18.76 -33.47
C LEU A 691 7.21 20.27 -33.27
N ALA A 692 6.56 20.96 -34.20
CA ALA A 692 6.30 22.40 -34.10
C ALA A 692 5.45 22.75 -32.87
N ASP A 693 4.41 21.95 -32.58
CA ASP A 693 3.56 22.12 -31.40
C ASP A 693 4.32 21.87 -30.10
N ALA A 694 5.17 20.85 -30.06
CA ALA A 694 6.04 20.59 -28.92
C ALA A 694 7.04 21.74 -28.68
N ILE A 695 7.62 22.30 -29.74
CA ILE A 695 8.50 23.48 -29.66
C ILE A 695 7.71 24.68 -29.12
N ALA A 696 6.52 24.98 -29.65
CA ALA A 696 5.69 26.09 -29.19
C ALA A 696 5.29 25.94 -27.71
N SER A 697 4.95 24.72 -27.28
CA SER A 697 4.65 24.43 -25.88
C SER A 697 5.89 24.64 -24.99
N ALA A 698 7.06 24.17 -25.43
CA ALA A 698 8.32 24.36 -24.71
C ALA A 698 8.71 25.85 -24.61
N GLU A 699 8.51 26.63 -25.67
CA GLU A 699 8.73 28.09 -25.68
C GLU A 699 7.79 28.81 -24.71
N SER A 700 6.53 28.39 -24.63
CA SER A 700 5.57 28.93 -23.66
C SER A 700 6.02 28.70 -22.21
N VAL A 701 6.48 27.49 -21.87
CA VAL A 701 7.03 27.17 -20.55
C VAL A 701 8.28 28.02 -20.24
N LEU A 702 9.17 28.19 -21.22
CA LEU A 702 10.36 29.03 -21.06
C LEU A 702 9.99 30.50 -20.82
N ALA A 703 8.97 31.01 -21.52
CA ALA A 703 8.48 32.39 -21.37
C ALA A 703 7.78 32.62 -20.03
N ALA A 704 6.95 31.68 -19.57
CA ALA A 704 6.28 31.74 -18.26
C ALA A 704 7.29 31.77 -17.10
N ASN A 705 8.48 31.17 -17.30
CA ASN A 705 9.56 31.10 -16.32
C ASN A 705 10.75 32.01 -16.70
N ALA A 706 10.49 33.13 -17.39
CA ALA A 706 11.51 34.05 -17.85
C ALA A 706 12.27 34.76 -16.71
N ASP A 707 11.63 34.95 -15.55
CA ASP A 707 12.23 35.60 -14.39
C ASP A 707 13.56 34.93 -13.98
N GLU A 708 14.54 35.77 -13.64
CA GLU A 708 15.89 35.39 -13.23
C GLU A 708 15.90 34.52 -11.96
N LYS A 709 14.86 34.58 -11.12
CA LYS A 709 14.76 33.73 -9.93
C LYS A 709 14.63 32.24 -10.25
N TYR A 710 14.16 31.91 -11.46
CA TYR A 710 14.03 30.53 -11.94
C TYR A 710 15.24 30.04 -12.76
N ASP A 711 16.30 30.84 -12.86
CA ASP A 711 17.51 30.43 -13.60
C ASP A 711 18.12 29.16 -12.98
N GLY A 712 18.60 28.25 -13.83
CA GLY A 712 19.25 27.00 -13.45
C GLY A 712 19.53 26.10 -14.65
N ASP A 713 20.03 24.89 -14.40
CA ASP A 713 20.41 23.93 -15.44
C ASP A 713 19.20 23.56 -16.32
N SER A 714 18.03 23.33 -15.72
CA SER A 714 16.79 23.03 -16.45
C SER A 714 16.36 24.14 -17.44
N LYS A 715 16.51 25.42 -17.08
CA LYS A 715 16.17 26.55 -17.98
C LYS A 715 17.12 26.58 -19.18
N THR A 716 18.40 26.37 -18.93
CA THR A 716 19.44 26.31 -19.97
C THR A 716 19.25 25.09 -20.88
N ALA A 717 18.90 23.93 -20.30
CA ALA A 717 18.61 22.70 -21.02
C ALA A 717 17.39 22.86 -21.93
N LEU A 718 16.29 23.43 -21.43
CA LEU A 718 15.10 23.69 -22.23
C LEU A 718 15.39 24.64 -23.40
N ALA A 719 16.07 25.76 -23.15
CA ALA A 719 16.46 26.69 -24.21
C ALA A 719 17.36 26.04 -25.28
N SER A 720 18.31 25.21 -24.84
CA SER A 720 19.22 24.49 -25.74
C SER A 720 18.50 23.43 -26.57
N GLU A 721 17.55 22.69 -25.97
CA GLU A 721 16.76 21.69 -26.67
C GLU A 721 15.82 22.35 -27.69
N ILE A 722 15.15 23.46 -27.34
CA ILE A 722 14.34 24.24 -28.30
C ILE A 722 15.17 24.64 -29.54
N GLU A 723 16.36 25.22 -29.34
CA GLU A 723 17.20 25.66 -30.45
C GLU A 723 17.76 24.49 -31.28
N LYS A 724 18.09 23.36 -30.63
CA LYS A 724 18.47 22.13 -31.32
C LYS A 724 17.34 21.63 -32.22
N GLN A 725 16.11 21.63 -31.71
CA GLN A 725 14.96 21.07 -32.42
C GLN A 725 14.46 21.97 -33.56
N LYS A 726 14.52 23.30 -33.43
CA LYS A 726 14.22 24.23 -34.54
C LYS A 726 15.11 24.05 -35.77
N ASN A 727 16.33 23.57 -35.56
CA ASN A 727 17.32 23.39 -36.62
C ASN A 727 17.46 21.93 -37.07
N ALA A 728 16.72 21.01 -36.46
CA ALA A 728 16.77 19.59 -36.79
C ALA A 728 15.92 19.30 -38.04
N LYS A 729 16.39 18.36 -38.86
CA LYS A 729 15.62 17.79 -39.95
C LYS A 729 15.56 16.28 -39.75
N TYR A 730 14.35 15.78 -39.54
CA TYR A 730 14.09 14.37 -39.30
C TYR A 730 13.61 13.67 -40.55
N THR A 731 13.92 12.37 -40.63
CA THR A 731 13.57 11.51 -41.76
C THR A 731 12.67 10.34 -41.37
N SER A 732 12.41 10.15 -40.07
CA SER A 732 11.57 9.06 -39.60
C SER A 732 10.73 9.41 -38.36
N PRO A 733 9.61 8.71 -38.14
CA PRO A 733 8.73 8.89 -36.98
C PRO A 733 9.46 8.83 -35.63
N SER A 734 10.23 7.76 -35.40
CA SER A 734 10.92 7.53 -34.13
C SER A 734 11.85 8.67 -33.71
N GLN A 735 12.48 9.36 -34.67
CA GLN A 735 13.33 10.51 -34.40
C GLN A 735 12.53 11.72 -33.89
N VAL A 736 11.35 11.97 -34.45
CA VAL A 736 10.46 13.06 -34.02
C VAL A 736 9.85 12.76 -32.67
N GLU A 737 9.39 11.53 -32.45
CA GLU A 737 8.83 11.12 -31.15
C GLU A 737 9.86 11.28 -30.02
N ALA A 738 11.12 10.88 -30.26
CA ALA A 738 12.21 11.10 -29.31
C ALA A 738 12.49 12.59 -29.07
N ALA A 739 12.41 13.44 -30.11
CA ALA A 739 12.58 14.89 -29.99
C ALA A 739 11.46 15.54 -29.17
N VAL A 740 10.20 15.16 -29.41
CA VAL A 740 9.04 15.62 -28.65
C VAL A 740 9.16 15.20 -27.19
N ALA A 741 9.55 13.95 -26.91
CA ALA A 741 9.78 13.47 -25.55
C ALA A 741 10.88 14.26 -24.84
N ALA A 742 11.99 14.58 -25.52
CA ALA A 742 13.08 15.39 -24.95
C ALA A 742 12.64 16.82 -24.61
N LEU A 743 11.88 17.47 -25.49
CA LEU A 743 11.31 18.81 -25.24
C LEU A 743 10.38 18.80 -24.01
N ASN A 744 9.47 17.83 -23.94
CA ASN A 744 8.54 17.68 -22.82
C ASN A 744 9.28 17.42 -21.51
N ALA A 745 10.29 16.55 -21.50
CA ALA A 745 11.09 16.26 -20.32
C ALA A 745 11.83 17.51 -19.81
N ALA A 746 12.44 18.30 -20.72
CA ALA A 746 13.12 19.53 -20.36
C ALA A 746 12.14 20.62 -19.85
N ALA A 747 10.95 20.73 -20.44
CA ALA A 747 9.93 21.67 -20.03
C ALA A 747 9.38 21.34 -18.62
N ASN A 748 9.15 20.06 -18.34
CA ASN A 748 8.74 19.58 -17.02
C ASN A 748 9.82 19.87 -15.98
N ALA A 749 11.09 19.65 -16.30
CA ALA A 749 12.20 19.93 -15.38
C ALA A 749 12.25 21.42 -14.96
N LEU A 750 12.07 22.35 -15.91
CA LEU A 750 12.00 23.78 -15.60
C LEU A 750 10.78 24.13 -14.73
N SER A 751 9.62 23.53 -15.02
CA SER A 751 8.40 23.75 -14.24
C SER A 751 8.55 23.26 -12.80
N SER A 752 9.21 22.12 -12.59
CA SER A 752 9.53 21.60 -11.26
C SER A 752 10.49 22.51 -10.50
N ARG A 753 11.52 23.05 -11.18
CA ARG A 753 12.43 24.03 -10.57
C ARG A 753 11.66 25.25 -10.07
N ALA A 754 10.75 25.80 -10.88
CA ALA A 754 9.96 26.98 -10.51
C ALA A 754 9.05 26.72 -9.31
N THR A 755 8.39 25.57 -9.27
CA THR A 755 7.58 25.12 -8.12
C THR A 755 8.43 25.00 -6.85
N ASN A 756 9.55 24.28 -6.92
CA ASN A 756 10.45 24.10 -5.77
C ASN A 756 11.01 25.42 -5.24
N TYR A 757 11.34 26.36 -6.13
CA TYR A 757 11.77 27.69 -5.75
C TYR A 757 10.69 28.42 -4.94
N ASN A 758 9.47 28.49 -5.47
CA ASN A 758 8.37 29.19 -4.84
C ASN A 758 8.01 28.55 -3.49
N ASP A 759 7.95 27.22 -3.44
CA ASP A 759 7.65 26.46 -2.22
C ASP A 759 8.72 26.68 -1.15
N PHE A 760 10.00 26.65 -1.52
CA PHE A 760 11.09 26.92 -0.59
C PHE A 760 10.97 28.35 -0.02
N VAL A 761 10.88 29.37 -0.88
CA VAL A 761 10.87 30.77 -0.44
C VAL A 761 9.66 31.07 0.46
N ASN A 762 8.47 30.63 0.05
CA ASN A 762 7.24 30.91 0.77
C ASN A 762 7.18 30.17 2.12
N ASN A 763 7.50 28.87 2.12
CA ASN A 763 7.43 28.06 3.34
C ASN A 763 8.56 28.43 4.31
N PHE A 764 9.77 28.71 3.82
CA PHE A 764 10.87 29.15 4.68
C PHE A 764 10.56 30.48 5.37
N ALA A 765 10.10 31.48 4.62
CA ALA A 765 9.74 32.79 5.18
C ALA A 765 8.59 32.67 6.20
N SER A 766 7.58 31.86 5.89
CA SER A 766 6.46 31.61 6.81
C SER A 766 6.92 30.91 8.09
N ALA A 767 7.72 29.85 7.99
CA ALA A 767 8.24 29.11 9.15
C ALA A 767 9.13 29.99 10.04
N LYS A 768 10.00 30.83 9.43
CA LYS A 768 10.87 31.75 10.15
C LYS A 768 10.07 32.77 10.97
N SER A 769 9.10 33.44 10.35
CA SER A 769 8.25 34.42 11.04
C SER A 769 7.52 33.78 12.23
N LYS A 770 6.93 32.59 12.02
CA LYS A 770 6.18 31.89 13.07
C LYS A 770 7.08 31.41 14.22
N TYR A 771 8.31 30.98 13.92
CA TYR A 771 9.29 30.60 14.95
C TYR A 771 9.76 31.80 15.78
N GLU A 772 9.97 32.96 15.14
CA GLU A 772 10.36 34.20 15.82
C GLU A 772 9.26 34.68 16.80
N ASP A 773 7.99 34.56 16.40
CA ASP A 773 6.82 34.90 17.22
C ASP A 773 6.50 33.87 18.33
N LEU A 774 7.13 32.69 18.30
CA LEU A 774 6.86 31.61 19.24
C LEU A 774 7.40 31.95 20.64
N ALA A 775 6.58 31.79 21.68
CA ALA A 775 7.00 32.03 23.06
C ALA A 775 8.08 31.02 23.52
N GLU A 776 8.99 31.46 24.39
CA GLU A 776 10.21 30.73 24.76
C GLU A 776 9.95 29.29 25.26
N LYS A 777 8.89 29.07 26.04
CA LYS A 777 8.55 27.73 26.56
C LYS A 777 8.31 26.71 25.44
N TYR A 778 7.74 27.13 24.31
CA TYR A 778 7.44 26.26 23.16
C TYR A 778 8.65 26.03 22.25
N LYS A 779 9.70 26.87 22.34
CA LYS A 779 10.96 26.67 21.61
C LYS A 779 11.75 25.44 22.07
N THR A 780 11.41 24.89 23.23
CA THR A 780 12.00 23.67 23.76
C THR A 780 11.47 22.39 23.10
N THR A 781 10.38 22.47 22.33
CA THR A 781 9.77 21.34 21.62
C THR A 781 10.65 20.85 20.47
N ASP A 782 10.53 19.58 20.10
CA ASP A 782 11.32 18.99 19.01
C ASP A 782 11.00 19.63 17.65
N VAL A 783 9.73 20.02 17.44
CA VAL A 783 9.29 20.74 16.24
C VAL A 783 9.95 22.12 16.13
N ALA A 784 10.00 22.86 17.24
CA ALA A 784 10.64 24.16 17.27
C ALA A 784 12.16 24.07 17.05
N LYS A 785 12.83 23.08 17.67
CA LYS A 785 14.26 22.81 17.44
C LYS A 785 14.56 22.40 15.99
N ALA A 786 13.70 21.59 15.38
CA ALA A 786 13.84 21.21 13.97
C ALA A 786 13.70 22.43 13.05
N THR A 787 12.75 23.33 13.37
CA THR A 787 12.56 24.58 12.62
C THR A 787 13.74 25.53 12.81
N GLU A 788 14.24 25.70 14.03
CA GLU A 788 15.43 26.51 14.31
C GLU A 788 16.64 26.01 13.51
N LYS A 789 16.84 24.68 13.45
CA LYS A 789 17.90 24.07 12.66
C LYS A 789 17.74 24.36 11.17
N ALA A 790 16.52 24.28 10.64
CA ALA A 790 16.23 24.60 9.24
C ALA A 790 16.49 26.08 8.94
N ILE A 791 16.07 26.99 9.83
CA ILE A 791 16.39 28.43 9.75
C ILE A 791 17.90 28.62 9.71
N ALA A 792 18.65 28.07 10.67
CA ALA A 792 20.11 28.20 10.70
C ALA A 792 20.80 27.64 9.45
N GLN A 793 20.24 26.58 8.85
CA GLN A 793 20.78 25.96 7.64
C GLN A 793 20.54 26.80 6.38
N TYR A 794 19.35 27.41 6.25
CA TYR A 794 18.89 27.98 4.98
C TYR A 794 18.79 29.52 4.95
N ASP A 795 18.92 30.22 6.07
CA ASP A 795 18.70 31.69 6.14
C ASP A 795 19.63 32.52 5.24
N ASN A 796 20.83 32.00 4.97
CA ASN A 796 21.83 32.65 4.13
C ASN A 796 22.04 31.94 2.78
N VAL A 797 21.15 31.01 2.44
CA VAL A 797 21.21 30.29 1.16
C VAL A 797 20.39 31.07 0.14
N ASP A 798 21.03 31.48 -0.95
CA ASP A 798 20.31 32.01 -2.11
C ASP A 798 19.73 30.82 -2.91
N PRO A 799 18.40 30.62 -2.94
CA PRO A 799 17.80 29.50 -3.66
C PRO A 799 18.08 29.53 -5.17
N LYS A 800 18.38 30.70 -5.74
CA LYS A 800 18.81 30.81 -7.15
C LYS A 800 20.15 30.12 -7.40
N SER A 801 21.02 30.07 -6.38
CA SER A 801 22.37 29.48 -6.48
C SER A 801 22.39 27.95 -6.35
N LEU A 802 21.27 27.34 -5.96
CA LEU A 802 21.15 25.90 -5.80
C LEU A 802 20.86 25.22 -7.15
N ASN A 803 21.48 24.06 -7.38
CA ASN A 803 21.08 23.19 -8.49
C ASN A 803 19.68 22.57 -8.23
N ASP A 804 19.10 21.92 -9.24
CA ASP A 804 17.71 21.44 -9.18
C ASP A 804 17.48 20.39 -8.07
N ALA A 805 18.46 19.49 -7.84
CA ALA A 805 18.36 18.47 -6.81
C ALA A 805 18.52 19.05 -5.39
N GLU A 806 19.44 20.00 -5.22
CA GLU A 806 19.64 20.73 -3.97
C GLU A 806 18.41 21.58 -3.61
N LEU A 807 17.82 22.26 -4.59
CA LEU A 807 16.63 23.07 -4.40
C LEU A 807 15.42 22.21 -4.03
N ALA A 808 15.22 21.06 -4.70
CA ALA A 808 14.16 20.12 -4.36
C ALA A 808 14.31 19.60 -2.91
N THR A 809 15.55 19.27 -2.50
CA THR A 809 15.85 18.84 -1.13
C THR A 809 15.55 19.95 -0.12
N ALA A 810 15.94 21.19 -0.43
CA ALA A 810 15.67 22.34 0.44
C ALA A 810 14.18 22.64 0.55
N ALA A 811 13.43 22.62 -0.56
CA ALA A 811 11.98 22.83 -0.59
C ALA A 811 11.25 21.78 0.26
N ALA A 812 11.61 20.50 0.10
CA ALA A 812 11.04 19.41 0.89
C ALA A 812 11.33 19.57 2.40
N ALA A 813 12.54 19.98 2.77
CA ALA A 813 12.93 20.17 4.17
C ALA A 813 12.11 21.26 4.89
N VAL A 814 11.61 22.27 4.16
CA VAL A 814 10.87 23.40 4.74
C VAL A 814 9.35 23.30 4.55
N LYS A 815 8.87 22.41 3.68
CA LYS A 815 7.46 22.31 3.25
C LYS A 815 6.45 22.29 4.39
N ASN A 816 6.65 21.42 5.39
CA ASN A 816 5.69 21.20 6.47
C ASN A 816 5.95 22.08 7.71
N LEU A 817 7.10 22.75 7.80
CA LEU A 817 7.50 23.52 8.98
C LEU A 817 6.51 24.63 9.37
N PRO A 818 5.91 25.41 8.43
CA PRO A 818 4.95 26.44 8.79
C PRO A 818 3.71 25.91 9.51
N GLY A 819 3.16 24.78 9.04
CA GLY A 819 1.98 24.16 9.65
C GLY A 819 2.33 23.49 10.98
N LEU A 820 3.49 22.84 11.05
CA LEU A 820 3.98 22.25 12.28
C LEU A 820 4.16 23.29 13.39
N ILE A 821 4.77 24.44 13.10
CA ILE A 821 4.98 25.50 14.09
C ILE A 821 3.68 26.18 14.51
N ASP A 822 2.75 26.43 13.59
CA ASP A 822 1.42 26.97 13.95
C ASP A 822 0.72 26.08 14.98
N ASN A 823 0.88 24.77 14.85
CA ASN A 823 0.22 23.80 15.72
C ASN A 823 1.00 23.48 17.00
N VAL A 824 2.23 23.98 17.19
CA VAL A 824 3.05 23.66 18.39
C VAL A 824 2.33 24.03 19.67
N VAL A 825 1.70 25.22 19.74
CA VAL A 825 1.00 25.67 20.96
C VAL A 825 -0.16 24.74 21.30
N THR A 826 -0.97 24.42 20.30
CA THR A 826 -2.13 23.52 20.42
C THR A 826 -1.69 22.11 20.83
N VAL A 827 -0.72 21.54 20.12
CA VAL A 827 -0.19 20.19 20.39
C VAL A 827 0.42 20.12 21.79
N THR A 828 1.26 21.10 22.16
CA THR A 828 1.82 21.17 23.51
C THR A 828 0.71 21.23 24.56
N GLY A 829 -0.31 22.06 24.37
CA GLY A 829 -1.44 22.15 25.30
C GLY A 829 -2.22 20.84 25.46
N ILE A 830 -2.36 20.06 24.39
CA ILE A 830 -3.00 18.74 24.42
C ILE A 830 -2.17 17.75 25.25
N VAL A 831 -0.86 17.66 24.99
CA VAL A 831 0.00 16.66 25.65
C VAL A 831 0.37 17.04 27.08
N THR A 832 0.41 18.34 27.42
CA THR A 832 0.73 18.78 28.79
C THR A 832 -0.50 18.98 29.68
N LYS A 833 -1.70 18.56 29.24
CA LYS A 833 -2.93 18.76 30.02
C LYS A 833 -2.85 18.19 31.44
N ARG A 834 -2.16 17.05 31.62
CA ARG A 834 -1.87 16.46 32.92
C ARG A 834 -1.03 17.38 33.82
N ALA A 835 0.06 17.94 33.28
CA ALA A 835 0.93 18.87 34.00
C ALA A 835 0.18 20.15 34.40
N GLN A 836 -0.69 20.66 33.53
CA GLN A 836 -1.55 21.80 33.82
C GLN A 836 -2.46 21.50 35.04
N LEU A 837 -3.13 20.35 35.05
CA LEU A 837 -4.01 19.95 36.15
C LEU A 837 -3.23 19.75 37.47
N ALA A 838 -2.00 19.21 37.40
CA ALA A 838 -1.13 19.09 38.56
C ALA A 838 -0.69 20.47 39.09
N SER A 839 -0.40 21.42 38.20
CA SER A 839 -0.04 22.80 38.54
C SER A 839 -1.20 23.52 39.23
N GLU A 840 -2.43 23.38 38.70
CA GLU A 840 -3.65 23.93 39.31
C GLU A 840 -3.86 23.41 40.74
N LEU A 841 -3.63 22.11 40.98
CA LEU A 841 -3.72 21.52 42.31
C LEU A 841 -2.60 22.02 43.24
N ALA A 842 -1.34 22.02 42.79
CA ALA A 842 -0.20 22.54 43.53
C ALA A 842 -0.41 23.99 43.98
N ALA A 843 -0.92 24.85 43.09
CA ALA A 843 -1.26 26.23 43.39
C ALA A 843 -2.34 26.35 44.47
N SER A 844 -3.36 25.50 44.43
CA SER A 844 -4.47 25.54 45.40
C SER A 844 -4.03 25.28 46.84
N VAL A 845 -2.93 24.54 47.04
CA VAL A 845 -2.40 24.17 48.36
C VAL A 845 -1.15 24.96 48.77
N GLY A 846 -0.63 25.81 47.88
CA GLY A 846 0.55 26.64 48.13
C GLY A 846 1.91 25.95 47.86
N ASP A 847 1.96 24.97 46.95
CA ASP A 847 3.18 24.25 46.57
C ASP A 847 4.01 24.99 45.50
N GLU A 848 4.61 26.12 45.89
CA GLU A 848 5.42 26.96 44.99
C GLU A 848 6.59 26.19 44.34
N GLU A 849 7.19 25.22 45.04
CA GLU A 849 8.29 24.42 44.47
C GLU A 849 7.85 23.55 43.29
N SER A 850 6.64 22.99 43.34
CA SER A 850 6.09 22.19 42.25
C SER A 850 5.69 23.03 41.05
N LEU A 851 5.16 24.24 41.28
CA LEU A 851 4.75 25.17 40.22
C LEU A 851 5.90 25.55 39.29
N ASP A 852 7.08 25.83 39.87
CA ASP A 852 8.27 26.29 39.15
C ASP A 852 8.66 25.37 37.97
N TYR A 853 8.45 24.06 38.09
CA TYR A 853 8.80 23.10 37.05
C TYR A 853 7.60 22.58 36.25
N LEU A 854 6.39 22.55 36.82
CA LEU A 854 5.20 22.08 36.09
C LEU A 854 4.80 23.03 34.96
N ASP A 855 4.83 24.35 35.21
CA ASP A 855 4.43 25.37 34.22
C ASP A 855 5.43 25.50 33.06
N ALA A 856 6.66 25.01 33.25
CA ALA A 856 7.73 25.00 32.26
C ALA A 856 7.69 23.79 31.31
N LEU A 857 6.84 22.79 31.56
CA LEU A 857 6.78 21.57 30.76
C LEU A 857 6.17 21.80 29.37
N ALA A 858 6.79 21.19 28.36
CA ALA A 858 6.29 21.14 26.99
C ALA A 858 5.86 19.73 26.54
N SER A 859 5.92 18.74 27.45
CA SER A 859 5.54 17.34 27.26
C SER A 859 5.05 16.70 28.57
N ASP A 860 4.36 15.54 28.50
CA ASP A 860 3.94 14.74 29.67
C ASP A 860 5.12 13.96 30.28
N ASP A 861 5.92 14.61 31.14
CA ASP A 861 6.99 13.94 31.89
C ASP A 861 6.44 13.29 33.16
N THR A 862 6.24 11.97 33.09
CA THR A 862 5.70 11.18 34.19
C THR A 862 6.53 11.29 35.48
N GLY A 863 7.86 11.42 35.39
CA GLY A 863 8.72 11.50 36.57
C GLY A 863 8.59 12.84 37.29
N ILE A 864 8.60 13.94 36.53
CA ILE A 864 8.42 15.30 37.07
C ILE A 864 7.03 15.45 37.70
N ILE A 865 5.99 15.03 36.98
CA ILE A 865 4.60 15.18 37.42
C ILE A 865 4.31 14.30 38.64
N ASN A 866 4.76 13.04 38.67
CA ASN A 866 4.58 12.18 39.83
C ASN A 866 5.28 12.74 41.08
N ASN A 867 6.48 13.31 40.94
CA ASN A 867 7.18 13.94 42.06
C ASN A 867 6.46 15.17 42.59
N ALA A 868 5.92 16.04 41.71
CA ALA A 868 5.05 17.14 42.11
C ALA A 868 3.84 16.63 42.87
N ASN A 869 3.13 15.66 42.31
CA ASN A 869 1.96 15.04 42.93
C ASN A 869 2.28 14.50 44.33
N ILE A 870 3.43 13.85 44.55
CA ILE A 870 3.85 13.37 45.89
C ILE A 870 4.02 14.54 46.87
N ARG A 871 4.69 15.63 46.47
CA ARG A 871 4.85 16.81 47.34
C ARG A 871 3.53 17.49 47.65
N THR A 872 2.70 17.68 46.62
CA THR A 872 1.36 18.25 46.74
C THR A 872 0.48 17.39 47.66
N THR A 873 0.56 16.05 47.57
CA THR A 873 -0.07 15.13 48.54
C THR A 873 0.42 15.38 49.98
N ALA A 874 1.72 15.59 50.20
CA ALA A 874 2.28 15.88 51.53
C ALA A 874 1.73 17.20 52.11
N GLN A 875 1.58 18.23 51.27
CA GLN A 875 0.97 19.49 51.68
C GLN A 875 -0.51 19.31 52.05
N ILE A 876 -1.26 18.55 51.26
CA ILE A 876 -2.66 18.23 51.54
C ILE A 876 -2.80 17.48 52.86
N TYR A 877 -1.96 16.49 53.14
CA TYR A 877 -1.95 15.82 54.44
C TYR A 877 -1.61 16.76 55.59
N SER A 878 -0.71 17.72 55.39
CA SER A 878 -0.38 18.73 56.41
C SER A 878 -1.59 19.60 56.74
N LEU A 879 -2.28 20.12 55.71
CA LEU A 879 -3.50 20.92 55.85
C LEU A 879 -4.61 20.15 56.60
N LEU A 880 -4.86 18.89 56.21
CA LEU A 880 -5.89 18.05 56.82
C LEU A 880 -5.54 17.60 58.25
N GLY A 881 -4.25 17.51 58.58
CA GLY A 881 -3.76 17.19 59.91
C GLY A 881 -3.98 18.34 60.90
N ASP A 882 -3.83 19.59 60.44
CA ASP A 882 -4.03 20.79 61.22
C ASP A 882 -5.51 21.14 61.38
N ASP A 883 -6.26 21.16 60.28
CA ASP A 883 -7.70 21.44 60.25
C ASP A 883 -8.38 20.63 59.14
N ARG A 884 -9.18 19.63 59.54
CA ARG A 884 -9.93 18.80 58.59
C ARG A 884 -10.95 19.59 57.78
N THR A 885 -11.38 20.77 58.24
CA THR A 885 -12.29 21.64 57.49
C THR A 885 -11.57 22.46 56.41
N ALA A 886 -10.23 22.49 56.41
CA ALA A 886 -9.43 23.14 55.37
C ALA A 886 -9.72 22.57 53.97
N LEU A 887 -10.18 21.31 53.88
CA LEU A 887 -10.59 20.72 52.61
C LEU A 887 -11.73 21.51 51.95
N GLU A 888 -12.69 22.01 52.72
CA GLU A 888 -13.87 22.71 52.17
C GLU A 888 -13.49 23.97 51.40
N VAL A 889 -12.36 24.61 51.74
CA VAL A 889 -11.84 25.80 51.05
C VAL A 889 -11.13 25.44 49.74
N LEU A 890 -10.60 24.22 49.63
CA LEU A 890 -9.93 23.72 48.43
C LEU A 890 -10.89 23.14 47.39
N LYS A 891 -12.13 22.84 47.78
CA LYS A 891 -13.11 22.26 46.88
C LYS A 891 -13.49 23.27 45.80
N VAL A 892 -13.54 22.78 44.56
CA VAL A 892 -14.00 23.53 43.41
C VAL A 892 -15.29 22.88 42.93
N ALA A 893 -16.33 23.69 42.80
CA ALA A 893 -17.55 23.29 42.12
C ALA A 893 -17.23 23.12 40.62
N SER A 894 -17.39 21.90 40.12
CA SER A 894 -17.26 21.58 38.70
C SER A 894 -18.64 21.28 38.14
N TYR A 895 -18.97 21.87 37.00
CA TYR A 895 -20.29 21.79 36.36
C TYR A 895 -20.21 21.07 35.01
N ASP A 896 -21.33 20.46 34.60
CA ASP A 896 -21.45 19.73 33.35
C ASP A 896 -21.89 20.65 32.21
N THR A 897 -20.92 21.17 31.46
CA THR A 897 -21.19 22.07 30.34
C THR A 897 -21.86 21.38 29.14
N SER A 898 -22.02 20.05 29.15
CA SER A 898 -22.73 19.32 28.08
C SER A 898 -24.25 19.33 28.26
N ILE A 899 -24.74 19.78 29.42
CA ILE A 899 -26.15 19.80 29.79
C ILE A 899 -26.50 21.21 30.23
N THR A 900 -27.48 21.83 29.58
CA THR A 900 -28.05 23.11 30.04
C THR A 900 -29.50 22.88 30.44
N ASN A 901 -29.88 23.32 31.64
CA ASN A 901 -31.26 23.27 32.09
C ASN A 901 -32.01 24.50 31.57
N GLU A 902 -32.88 24.31 30.58
CA GLU A 902 -33.63 25.41 29.92
C GLU A 902 -34.63 26.12 30.84
N ASP A 903 -35.06 25.46 31.93
CA ASP A 903 -35.98 26.01 32.95
C ASP A 903 -35.25 26.59 34.18
N PHE A 904 -33.93 26.80 34.09
CA PHE A 904 -33.12 27.31 35.20
C PHE A 904 -33.51 28.75 35.57
N ASP A 905 -33.92 28.94 36.83
CA ASP A 905 -34.12 30.26 37.44
C ASP A 905 -32.89 30.61 38.28
N GLU A 906 -32.03 31.46 37.73
CA GLU A 906 -30.82 31.96 38.40
C GLU A 906 -31.13 32.71 39.71
N THR A 907 -32.39 32.98 40.05
CA THR A 907 -32.78 33.64 41.30
C THR A 907 -33.31 32.68 42.37
N ASP A 908 -33.50 31.39 42.04
CA ASP A 908 -33.91 30.35 42.98
C ASP A 908 -32.68 29.78 43.74
N PRO A 909 -32.59 29.97 45.07
CA PRO A 909 -31.47 29.47 45.87
C PRO A 909 -31.30 27.95 45.86
N GLU A 910 -32.37 27.17 45.63
CA GLU A 910 -32.27 25.71 45.53
C GLU A 910 -31.66 25.27 44.20
N GLN A 911 -31.90 26.03 43.12
CA GLN A 911 -31.32 25.76 41.81
C GLN A 911 -29.86 26.23 41.71
N GLN A 912 -29.53 27.40 42.27
CA GLN A 912 -28.13 27.86 42.40
C GLN A 912 -27.24 26.91 43.21
N ALA A 913 -27.81 26.10 44.10
CA ALA A 913 -27.06 25.10 44.86
C ALA A 913 -26.67 23.86 44.03
N THR A 914 -27.29 23.68 42.86
CA THR A 914 -27.15 22.50 42.01
C THR A 914 -26.76 22.80 40.58
N HIS A 915 -26.68 24.07 40.17
CA HIS A 915 -26.31 24.51 38.83
C HIS A 915 -25.45 25.78 38.87
N ASP A 916 -24.69 26.05 37.81
CA ASP A 916 -23.96 27.32 37.64
C ASP A 916 -24.85 28.47 37.13
N GLU A 917 -24.28 29.65 36.94
CA GLU A 917 -24.97 30.84 36.41
C GLU A 917 -25.53 30.67 34.99
N ASN A 918 -25.07 29.64 34.26
CA ASN A 918 -25.53 29.33 32.90
C ASN A 918 -26.52 28.15 32.88
N GLY A 919 -26.96 27.66 34.05
CA GLY A 919 -27.87 26.53 34.17
C GLY A 919 -27.23 25.17 33.92
N HIS A 920 -25.89 25.04 34.02
CA HIS A 920 -25.21 23.75 33.92
C HIS A 920 -25.22 23.02 35.26
N PRO A 921 -25.56 21.71 35.32
CA PRO A 921 -25.68 20.99 36.59
C PRO A 921 -24.32 20.74 37.23
N LEU A 922 -24.27 20.82 38.56
CA LEU A 922 -23.10 20.57 39.39
C LEU A 922 -22.72 19.08 39.29
N ILE A 923 -21.55 18.81 38.72
CA ILE A 923 -20.95 17.48 38.69
C ILE A 923 -20.47 17.12 40.09
N VAL A 924 -19.58 17.91 40.67
CA VAL A 924 -18.95 17.60 41.95
C VAL A 924 -18.44 18.86 42.61
N ASN A 925 -18.52 18.90 43.93
CA ASN A 925 -17.82 19.88 44.74
C ASN A 925 -16.69 19.16 45.48
N GLY A 926 -15.48 19.25 44.93
CA GLY A 926 -14.32 18.47 45.36
C GLY A 926 -13.01 19.09 44.88
N VAL A 927 -11.89 18.62 45.41
CA VAL A 927 -10.56 19.04 44.95
C VAL A 927 -10.20 18.23 43.70
N ASN A 928 -9.76 18.87 42.62
CA ASN A 928 -9.49 18.20 41.35
C ASN A 928 -8.13 17.47 41.37
N PHE A 929 -8.16 16.14 41.33
CA PHE A 929 -7.00 15.25 41.30
C PHE A 929 -6.73 14.64 39.92
N SER A 930 -7.36 15.18 38.87
CA SER A 930 -7.23 14.63 37.51
C SER A 930 -5.82 14.71 36.93
N GLY A 931 -4.90 15.52 37.50
CA GLY A 931 -3.47 15.52 37.16
C GLY A 931 -2.71 14.23 37.53
N TYR A 932 -3.33 13.35 38.32
CA TYR A 932 -2.79 12.02 38.62
C TYR A 932 -3.09 11.02 37.50
N VAL A 933 -4.10 11.30 36.68
CA VAL A 933 -4.46 10.49 35.50
C VAL A 933 -3.55 10.88 34.34
N LYS A 934 -2.83 9.92 33.79
CA LYS A 934 -2.07 10.06 32.55
C LYS A 934 -3.02 10.14 31.36
N ASN A 935 -2.73 11.05 30.43
CA ASN A 935 -3.61 11.32 29.28
C ASN A 935 -5.09 11.49 29.69
N PRO A 936 -5.42 12.46 30.58
CA PRO A 936 -6.76 12.60 31.13
C PRO A 936 -7.79 13.04 30.08
N ASN A 937 -7.35 13.61 28.96
CA ASN A 937 -8.16 14.06 27.84
C ASN A 937 -8.17 13.11 26.63
N PHE A 938 -7.52 11.93 26.69
CA PHE A 938 -7.58 10.91 25.64
C PHE A 938 -6.99 11.37 24.28
N TYR A 939 -5.78 11.93 24.24
CA TYR A 939 -5.10 12.30 22.98
C TYR A 939 -4.39 11.12 22.30
N THR A 940 -4.16 11.25 20.98
CA THR A 940 -3.50 10.24 20.13
C THR A 940 -2.55 10.83 19.09
N TYR A 941 -1.53 10.04 18.70
CA TYR A 941 -0.57 10.34 17.62
C TYR A 941 -0.89 9.61 16.30
N GLN A 942 -1.91 8.76 16.27
CA GLN A 942 -2.11 7.81 15.18
C GLN A 942 -2.87 8.42 14.00
N THR A 943 -2.31 8.30 12.79
CA THR A 943 -2.84 8.92 11.55
C THR A 943 -3.89 8.07 10.82
N ASN A 944 -3.83 6.73 10.92
CA ASN A 944 -4.75 5.77 10.29
C ASN A 944 -5.21 4.68 11.29
N PHE A 945 -6.52 4.36 11.32
CA PHE A 945 -7.13 3.47 12.33
C PHE A 945 -7.64 2.12 11.80
N ASP A 946 -7.18 1.68 10.63
CA ASP A 946 -7.51 0.34 10.12
C ASP A 946 -6.60 -0.72 10.75
N GLY A 947 -7.10 -1.35 11.83
CA GLY A 947 -6.50 -2.54 12.44
C GLY A 947 -5.33 -2.27 13.40
N GLY A 948 -5.14 -1.04 13.87
CA GLY A 948 -4.06 -0.72 14.82
C GLY A 948 -4.34 -1.17 16.26
N SER A 949 -3.34 -1.75 16.93
CA SER A 949 -3.35 -1.94 18.38
C SER A 949 -3.03 -0.62 19.09
N MET A 950 -3.77 -0.27 20.13
CA MET A 950 -3.41 0.84 21.01
C MET A 950 -2.13 0.50 21.78
N SER A 951 -1.22 1.48 21.87
CA SER A 951 0.06 1.35 22.54
C SER A 951 0.39 2.59 23.36
N GLU A 952 1.33 2.47 24.29
CA GLU A 952 1.84 3.62 25.05
C GLU A 952 2.41 4.74 24.15
N THR A 953 2.78 4.43 22.90
CA THR A 953 3.29 5.40 21.92
C THR A 953 2.19 6.08 21.10
N THR A 954 1.04 5.44 20.91
CA THR A 954 -0.08 5.94 20.10
C THR A 954 -1.21 6.51 20.94
N PHE A 955 -1.40 5.97 22.14
CA PHE A 955 -2.43 6.34 23.10
C PHE A 955 -1.88 6.20 24.54
N PRO A 956 -1.05 7.15 25.01
CA PRO A 956 -0.28 6.99 26.24
C PRO A 956 -1.16 6.86 27.49
N GLY A 957 -0.74 6.05 28.46
CA GLY A 957 -1.32 5.99 29.81
C GLY A 957 -2.56 5.13 29.99
N TRP A 958 -3.12 4.57 28.92
CA TRP A 958 -4.30 3.70 28.99
C TRP A 958 -3.98 2.32 28.43
N THR A 959 -4.32 1.30 29.20
CA THR A 959 -4.27 -0.09 28.78
C THR A 959 -5.58 -0.45 28.09
N TRP A 960 -5.46 -1.27 27.04
CA TRP A 960 -6.59 -1.81 26.32
C TRP A 960 -6.57 -3.32 26.33
N GLU A 961 -7.72 -3.89 26.65
CA GLU A 961 -8.01 -5.31 26.64
C GLU A 961 -9.21 -5.51 25.69
N PRO A 962 -9.04 -6.17 24.54
CA PRO A 962 -10.20 -6.54 23.74
C PRO A 962 -11.04 -7.56 24.50
N ALA A 963 -12.36 -7.54 24.32
CA ALA A 963 -13.17 -8.58 24.92
C ALA A 963 -12.94 -9.92 24.22
N LYS A 964 -13.21 -10.98 25.00
CA LYS A 964 -13.01 -12.36 24.62
C LYS A 964 -14.35 -13.09 24.74
N SER A 965 -14.81 -13.77 23.69
CA SER A 965 -15.79 -14.85 23.85
C SER A 965 -15.09 -16.01 24.49
N VAL A 966 -15.80 -16.73 25.34
CA VAL A 966 -15.44 -18.08 25.73
C VAL A 966 -16.51 -18.98 25.13
N ASP A 967 -16.14 -19.92 24.28
CA ASP A 967 -17.09 -20.93 23.80
C ASP A 967 -17.49 -21.90 24.94
N ASP A 968 -18.48 -22.76 24.68
CA ASP A 968 -18.98 -23.74 25.65
C ASP A 968 -17.90 -24.75 26.12
N GLU A 969 -16.75 -24.77 25.46
CA GLU A 969 -15.59 -25.64 25.71
C GLU A 969 -14.49 -24.93 26.53
N GLY A 970 -14.65 -23.63 26.82
CA GLY A 970 -13.71 -22.84 27.60
C GLY A 970 -12.63 -22.13 26.77
N ASN A 971 -12.72 -22.12 25.44
CA ASN A 971 -11.73 -21.48 24.57
C ASN A 971 -12.03 -19.99 24.39
N GLU A 972 -11.05 -19.15 24.74
CA GLU A 972 -11.15 -17.70 24.60
C GLU A 972 -10.85 -17.23 23.15
N THR A 973 -11.81 -16.60 22.47
CA THR A 973 -11.62 -15.92 21.17
C THR A 973 -11.74 -14.42 21.34
N THR A 974 -10.78 -13.64 20.85
CA THR A 974 -10.88 -12.18 20.87
C THR A 974 -11.95 -11.70 19.88
N ILE A 975 -13.04 -11.08 20.35
CA ILE A 975 -14.13 -10.60 19.48
C ILE A 975 -14.00 -9.10 19.16
N GLY A 976 -13.32 -8.34 20.02
CA GLY A 976 -13.31 -6.88 19.97
C GLY A 976 -12.22 -6.22 19.14
N SER A 977 -12.59 -5.18 18.39
CA SER A 977 -11.65 -4.13 17.96
C SER A 977 -12.13 -2.79 18.49
N ALA A 978 -11.30 -2.08 19.27
CA ALA A 978 -11.58 -0.69 19.63
C ALA A 978 -10.84 0.21 18.66
N LYS A 979 -11.56 1.13 18.01
CA LYS A 979 -10.97 2.10 17.10
C LYS A 979 -11.11 3.48 17.75
N PRO A 980 -10.04 4.26 17.91
CA PRO A 980 -10.20 5.70 18.13
C PRO A 980 -11.10 6.24 17.02
N ALA A 981 -12.24 6.84 17.38
CA ALA A 981 -13.17 7.33 16.36
C ALA A 981 -12.53 8.48 15.61
N ASN A 982 -12.33 8.29 14.30
CA ASN A 982 -11.87 9.34 13.39
C ASN A 982 -12.99 10.27 12.91
N ASN A 983 -14.27 9.93 13.12
CA ASN A 983 -15.35 10.67 12.47
C ASN A 983 -15.86 11.91 13.25
N TRP A 984 -15.35 12.23 14.44
CA TRP A 984 -16.08 13.15 15.35
C TRP A 984 -15.22 14.16 16.10
N THR A 985 -13.89 14.13 15.95
CA THR A 985 -13.10 15.38 16.02
C THR A 985 -12.80 15.79 14.58
N SER A 986 -12.96 17.07 14.23
CA SER A 986 -12.75 17.55 12.86
C SER A 986 -11.29 17.46 12.38
N THR A 987 -10.43 16.70 13.07
CA THR A 987 -8.98 16.68 12.90
C THR A 987 -8.43 15.29 13.22
N THR A 988 -8.04 14.55 12.19
CA THR A 988 -7.11 13.42 12.33
C THR A 988 -5.68 13.96 12.51
N PRO A 989 -4.77 13.22 13.16
CA PRO A 989 -3.36 13.54 13.11
C PRO A 989 -2.89 13.62 11.65
N THR A 990 -2.12 14.64 11.33
CA THR A 990 -1.51 14.87 10.01
C THR A 990 -0.04 15.22 10.17
N GLU A 991 0.69 15.29 9.06
CA GLU A 991 2.10 15.71 9.06
C GLU A 991 2.33 17.13 9.61
N THR A 992 1.30 17.97 9.66
CA THR A 992 1.37 19.33 10.22
C THR A 992 0.66 19.47 11.56
N ASN A 993 -0.21 18.52 11.94
CA ASN A 993 -0.90 18.47 13.21
C ASN A 993 -0.78 17.06 13.82
N PRO A 994 0.37 16.70 14.42
CA PRO A 994 0.71 15.31 14.74
C PRO A 994 -0.03 14.74 15.95
N VAL A 995 -0.76 15.56 16.72
CA VAL A 995 -1.47 15.13 17.92
C VAL A 995 -2.83 15.77 17.98
N VAL A 996 -3.84 14.96 18.26
CA VAL A 996 -5.22 15.44 18.45
C VAL A 996 -5.83 14.82 19.69
N THR A 997 -6.80 15.52 20.28
CA THR A 997 -7.69 14.91 21.26
C THR A 997 -8.57 13.89 20.56
N ALA A 998 -8.76 12.72 21.13
CA ALA A 998 -9.58 11.65 20.58
C ALA A 998 -10.64 11.18 21.58
N ALA A 999 -11.64 10.49 21.05
CA ALA A 999 -12.53 9.64 21.83
C ALA A 999 -12.33 8.21 21.36
N LEU A 1000 -12.35 7.26 22.28
CA LEU A 1000 -12.27 5.86 21.92
C LEU A 1000 -13.68 5.37 21.59
N ASN A 1001 -13.92 4.86 20.37
CA ASN A 1001 -15.22 4.39 19.92
C ASN A 1001 -15.21 2.88 19.65
N ALA A 1002 -16.34 2.23 19.90
CA ALA A 1002 -16.65 0.91 19.37
C ALA A 1002 -17.45 1.06 18.06
N TYR A 1003 -16.77 0.97 16.91
CA TYR A 1003 -17.43 0.97 15.60
C TYR A 1003 -17.51 -0.46 15.04
N GLY A 1004 -18.72 -1.00 14.88
CA GLY A 1004 -19.00 -2.27 14.19
C GLY A 1004 -19.61 -3.37 15.06
N ALA A 1005 -20.25 -4.36 14.39
CA ALA A 1005 -21.07 -5.44 14.96
C ALA A 1005 -20.35 -6.46 15.90
N SER A 1006 -19.10 -6.18 16.28
CA SER A 1006 -18.26 -7.03 17.12
C SER A 1006 -17.36 -6.26 18.10
N ALA A 1007 -17.59 -4.95 18.32
CA ALA A 1007 -16.69 -4.14 19.14
C ALA A 1007 -17.02 -4.21 20.65
N GLU A 1008 -16.41 -5.16 21.35
CA GLU A 1008 -16.40 -5.24 22.82
C GLU A 1008 -14.99 -4.92 23.36
N TYR A 1009 -14.87 -4.10 24.39
CA TYR A 1009 -13.58 -3.64 24.91
C TYR A 1009 -13.59 -3.41 26.42
N LYS A 1010 -12.39 -3.45 27.00
CA LYS A 1010 -12.08 -2.89 28.31
C LYS A 1010 -10.89 -1.96 28.17
N ILE A 1011 -11.03 -0.74 28.64
CA ILE A 1011 -9.91 0.17 28.84
C ILE A 1011 -9.71 0.47 30.30
N SER A 1012 -8.47 0.61 30.71
CA SER A 1012 -8.14 0.86 32.10
C SER A 1012 -6.85 1.65 32.27
N GLN A 1013 -6.74 2.31 33.41
CA GLN A 1013 -5.53 2.94 33.87
C GLN A 1013 -5.39 2.76 35.38
N VAL A 1014 -4.18 2.45 35.82
CA VAL A 1014 -3.83 2.41 37.25
C VAL A 1014 -3.35 3.79 37.69
N VAL A 1015 -4.04 4.36 38.66
CA VAL A 1015 -3.73 5.63 39.32
C VAL A 1015 -3.17 5.34 40.70
N GLU A 1016 -1.98 5.84 41.00
CA GLU A 1016 -1.27 5.59 42.25
C GLU A 1016 -1.07 6.88 43.06
N ASN A 1017 -0.70 6.74 44.33
CA ASN A 1017 -0.32 7.84 45.22
C ASN A 1017 -1.43 8.87 45.52
N LEU A 1018 -2.70 8.48 45.34
CA LEU A 1018 -3.83 9.28 45.80
C LEU A 1018 -3.85 9.39 47.33
N PRO A 1019 -4.14 10.57 47.90
CA PRO A 1019 -4.37 10.74 49.32
C PRO A 1019 -5.45 9.79 49.90
N VAL A 1020 -5.34 9.42 51.18
CA VAL A 1020 -6.40 8.68 51.87
C VAL A 1020 -7.68 9.54 51.98
N GLY A 1021 -8.83 8.96 51.63
CA GLY A 1021 -10.17 9.52 51.78
C GLY A 1021 -11.11 9.12 50.64
N ILE A 1022 -12.11 9.96 50.36
CA ILE A 1022 -13.25 9.65 49.52
C ILE A 1022 -13.18 10.43 48.20
N TYR A 1023 -13.35 9.72 47.08
CA TYR A 1023 -13.24 10.23 45.73
C TYR A 1023 -14.52 10.02 44.91
N ASP A 1024 -14.76 10.96 44.00
CA ASP A 1024 -15.70 10.82 42.90
C ASP A 1024 -14.90 10.75 41.58
N ILE A 1025 -15.25 9.79 40.72
CA ILE A 1025 -14.60 9.56 39.42
C ILE A 1025 -15.63 9.82 38.32
N ILE A 1026 -15.23 10.57 37.31
CA ILE A 1026 -16.06 10.87 36.15
C ILE A 1026 -15.33 10.45 34.88
N ILE A 1027 -16.01 9.72 34.00
CA ILE A 1027 -15.56 9.46 32.64
C ILE A 1027 -16.67 9.92 31.69
N GLY A 1028 -16.31 10.67 30.66
CA GLY A 1028 -17.23 11.05 29.59
C GLY A 1028 -17.55 9.83 28.73
N THR A 1029 -18.83 9.52 28.59
CA THR A 1029 -19.38 8.35 27.89
C THR A 1029 -20.49 8.78 26.94
N ARG A 1030 -20.75 8.01 25.87
CA ARG A 1030 -21.97 8.15 25.07
C ARG A 1030 -22.63 6.81 24.82
N THR A 1031 -23.96 6.82 24.83
CA THR A 1031 -24.84 5.74 24.37
C THR A 1031 -26.02 6.39 23.63
N GLY A 1032 -26.04 6.37 22.29
CA GLY A 1032 -27.16 6.94 21.52
C GLY A 1032 -27.16 6.52 20.05
N THR A 1033 -28.29 6.72 19.36
CA THR A 1033 -28.43 6.59 17.89
C THR A 1033 -28.44 7.98 17.24
N ASN A 1034 -28.09 8.10 15.96
CA ASN A 1034 -28.17 9.38 15.24
C ASN A 1034 -29.59 9.74 14.76
N THR A 1035 -30.55 8.83 14.91
CA THR A 1035 -31.87 8.91 14.27
C THR A 1035 -33.06 8.79 15.23
N TYR A 1036 -32.88 8.30 16.46
CA TYR A 1036 -33.99 8.08 17.41
C TYR A 1036 -33.66 8.55 18.83
N THR A 1037 -34.52 9.44 19.35
CA THR A 1037 -34.61 9.78 20.78
C THR A 1037 -35.77 8.99 21.40
N PRO A 1038 -35.66 8.46 22.64
CA PRO A 1038 -36.76 7.78 23.32
C PRO A 1038 -37.93 8.74 23.56
N GLU A 1039 -37.68 10.05 23.61
CA GLU A 1039 -38.75 11.04 23.70
C GLU A 1039 -39.56 11.17 22.39
N ALA A 1040 -39.01 10.76 21.25
CA ALA A 1040 -39.72 10.73 19.96
C ALA A 1040 -40.37 9.37 19.64
N ALA A 1041 -40.00 8.31 20.37
CA ALA A 1041 -40.60 6.99 20.27
C ALA A 1041 -41.75 6.85 21.29
N GLU A 1042 -42.95 6.45 20.86
CA GLU A 1042 -44.08 6.17 21.76
C GLU A 1042 -44.35 4.66 21.82
N GLY A 1043 -44.62 4.12 23.02
CA GLY A 1043 -45.03 2.71 23.20
C GLY A 1043 -43.88 1.70 23.27
N GLU A 1044 -44.12 0.47 22.80
CA GLU A 1044 -43.24 -0.70 22.96
C GLU A 1044 -41.82 -0.49 22.36
N GLU A 1045 -41.68 0.38 21.36
CA GLU A 1045 -40.38 0.72 20.74
C GLU A 1045 -39.45 1.50 21.69
N ALA A 1046 -39.96 2.48 22.44
CA ALA A 1046 -39.17 3.21 23.43
C ALA A 1046 -38.69 2.30 24.58
N GLU A 1047 -39.55 1.37 25.02
CA GLU A 1047 -39.21 0.40 26.07
C GLU A 1047 -38.12 -0.58 25.61
N SER A 1048 -38.17 -1.06 24.36
CA SER A 1048 -37.15 -1.97 23.81
C SER A 1048 -35.78 -1.31 23.63
N ILE A 1049 -35.72 -0.04 23.20
CA ILE A 1049 -34.47 0.73 23.09
C ILE A 1049 -33.83 0.93 24.47
N LEU A 1050 -34.61 1.34 25.47
CA LEU A 1050 -34.14 1.50 26.85
C LEU A 1050 -33.68 0.18 27.48
N GLN A 1051 -34.29 -0.95 27.10
CA GLN A 1051 -33.92 -2.28 27.56
C GLN A 1051 -32.55 -2.73 27.04
N ILE A 1052 -32.19 -2.36 25.81
CA ILE A 1052 -30.85 -2.64 25.23
C ILE A 1052 -29.78 -1.78 25.90
N TYR A 1053 -30.05 -0.50 26.18
CA TYR A 1053 -29.06 0.38 26.82
C TYR A 1053 -28.81 0.08 28.29
N ASN A 1054 -29.83 -0.35 29.03
CA ASN A 1054 -29.70 -0.76 30.43
C ASN A 1054 -29.47 -2.27 30.59
N ALA A 1055 -29.08 -2.95 29.51
CA ALA A 1055 -28.95 -4.40 29.51
C ALA A 1055 -27.91 -4.85 30.56
N GLN A 1056 -28.29 -5.88 31.31
CA GLN A 1056 -27.48 -6.49 32.34
C GLN A 1056 -27.38 -7.98 32.08
N ASN A 1057 -26.22 -8.55 32.38
CA ASN A 1057 -26.05 -9.97 32.49
C ASN A 1057 -27.09 -10.55 33.48
N PRO A 1058 -27.92 -11.51 33.08
CA PRO A 1058 -28.97 -12.05 33.95
C PRO A 1058 -28.42 -12.84 35.15
N ASP A 1059 -27.20 -13.39 35.05
CA ASP A 1059 -26.57 -14.20 36.09
C ASP A 1059 -25.75 -13.36 37.08
N THR A 1060 -25.06 -12.32 36.60
CA THR A 1060 -24.17 -11.49 37.43
C THR A 1060 -24.78 -10.14 37.81
N GLY A 1061 -25.81 -9.68 37.10
CA GLY A 1061 -26.42 -8.34 37.27
C GLY A 1061 -25.52 -7.19 36.81
N ILE A 1062 -24.37 -7.48 36.19
CA ILE A 1062 -23.42 -6.49 35.68
C ILE A 1062 -23.96 -5.94 34.36
N TRP A 1063 -23.93 -4.61 34.19
CA TRP A 1063 -24.32 -3.96 32.94
C TRP A 1063 -23.40 -4.35 31.79
N ASP A 1064 -23.91 -4.33 30.57
CA ASP A 1064 -23.08 -4.57 29.39
C ASP A 1064 -22.17 -3.38 29.07
N LYS A 1065 -22.53 -2.17 29.52
CA LYS A 1065 -21.80 -0.92 29.28
C LYS A 1065 -21.65 -0.12 30.56
N TYR A 1066 -20.44 -0.05 31.10
CA TYR A 1066 -20.22 0.57 32.41
C TYR A 1066 -18.81 1.13 32.55
N ILE A 1067 -18.68 2.15 33.39
CA ILE A 1067 -17.40 2.58 33.92
C ILE A 1067 -17.14 1.84 35.23
N PHE A 1068 -15.87 1.63 35.58
CA PHE A 1068 -15.49 0.97 36.82
C PHE A 1068 -14.35 1.66 37.54
N ALA A 1069 -14.29 1.44 38.85
CA ALA A 1069 -13.20 1.83 39.71
C ALA A 1069 -12.91 0.71 40.72
N GLN A 1070 -11.65 0.28 40.80
CA GLN A 1070 -11.20 -0.83 41.63
C GLN A 1070 -10.01 -0.36 42.48
N VAL A 1071 -10.07 -0.59 43.80
CA VAL A 1071 -8.99 -0.23 44.73
C VAL A 1071 -8.24 -1.50 45.13
N ASP A 1072 -6.94 -1.56 44.84
CA ASP A 1072 -6.13 -2.79 44.95
C ASP A 1072 -6.87 -3.99 44.33
N ASP A 1073 -7.04 -5.09 45.08
CA ASP A 1073 -7.77 -6.30 44.68
C ASP A 1073 -9.23 -6.33 45.21
N GLU A 1074 -9.79 -5.20 45.64
CA GLU A 1074 -11.19 -5.12 46.09
C GLU A 1074 -12.19 -5.30 44.92
N GLU A 1075 -13.45 -5.59 45.23
CA GLU A 1075 -14.51 -5.67 44.22
C GLU A 1075 -14.72 -4.31 43.52
N PRO A 1076 -14.84 -4.25 42.19
CA PRO A 1076 -14.96 -3.00 41.46
C PRO A 1076 -16.32 -2.32 41.72
N MET A 1077 -16.28 -1.01 41.95
CA MET A 1077 -17.47 -0.16 41.88
C MET A 1077 -17.80 0.10 40.42
N MET A 1078 -19.06 -0.07 40.03
CA MET A 1078 -19.51 0.04 38.63
C MET A 1078 -20.68 1.01 38.51
N ALA A 1079 -20.73 1.75 37.40
CA ALA A 1079 -21.84 2.61 37.04
C ALA A 1079 -22.14 2.47 35.54
N PRO A 1080 -23.41 2.30 35.13
CA PRO A 1080 -23.78 2.19 33.73
C PRO A 1080 -23.48 3.49 33.00
N PHE A 1081 -23.21 3.41 31.69
CA PHE A 1081 -23.00 4.60 30.87
C PHE A 1081 -24.21 5.55 30.92
N ALA A 1082 -23.93 6.84 31.03
CA ALA A 1082 -24.93 7.89 31.02
C ALA A 1082 -25.64 7.98 29.66
N TYR A 1083 -26.97 8.07 29.71
CA TYR A 1083 -27.85 8.09 28.55
C TYR A 1083 -28.33 9.51 28.22
N GLY A 1084 -28.31 9.93 26.94
CA GLY A 1084 -28.83 11.23 26.52
C GLY A 1084 -29.07 11.40 25.02
N ALA A 1085 -30.03 12.26 24.70
CA ALA A 1085 -30.42 12.61 23.33
C ALA A 1085 -29.37 13.49 22.63
N THR A 1086 -29.04 13.12 21.38
CA THR A 1086 -28.56 13.97 20.26
C THR A 1086 -27.24 14.76 20.36
N ASN A 1087 -26.55 14.83 21.49
CA ASN A 1087 -25.39 15.71 21.58
C ASN A 1087 -24.10 14.93 21.25
N PHE A 1088 -23.44 15.33 20.16
CA PHE A 1088 -22.17 14.79 19.66
C PHE A 1088 -21.04 14.89 20.73
N GLU A 1089 -21.27 15.62 21.83
CA GLU A 1089 -20.35 15.91 22.92
C GLU A 1089 -20.34 14.91 24.09
N GLY A 1090 -21.32 14.00 24.20
CA GLY A 1090 -21.30 12.91 25.20
C GLY A 1090 -21.61 13.38 26.62
N LEU A 1091 -21.97 12.44 27.50
CA LEU A 1091 -22.42 12.70 28.87
C LEU A 1091 -21.43 12.18 29.91
N ASN A 1092 -21.42 12.78 31.09
CA ASN A 1092 -20.59 12.30 32.19
C ASN A 1092 -21.24 11.10 32.90
N THR A 1093 -20.51 9.99 33.03
CA THR A 1093 -20.87 8.89 33.95
C THR A 1093 -20.11 9.04 35.25
N TYR A 1094 -20.79 8.81 36.38
CA TYR A 1094 -20.27 9.10 37.72
C TYR A 1094 -20.12 7.83 38.57
N LEU A 1095 -18.94 7.65 39.16
CA LEU A 1095 -18.70 6.74 40.28
C LEU A 1095 -18.48 7.57 41.54
N ARG A 1096 -19.40 7.46 42.49
CA ARG A 1096 -19.40 8.27 43.71
C ARG A 1096 -18.86 7.49 44.90
N LYS A 1097 -18.15 8.18 45.80
CA LYS A 1097 -17.71 7.66 47.10
C LYS A 1097 -16.72 6.49 47.06
N VAL A 1098 -15.82 6.47 46.09
CA VAL A 1098 -14.69 5.52 46.04
C VAL A 1098 -13.73 5.82 47.19
N LYS A 1099 -13.31 4.80 47.95
CA LYS A 1099 -12.52 5.00 49.19
C LYS A 1099 -11.09 4.52 49.03
N ILE A 1100 -10.14 5.41 49.30
CA ILE A 1100 -8.74 5.07 49.56
C ILE A 1100 -8.56 5.09 51.07
N THR A 1101 -8.13 3.99 51.66
CA THR A 1101 -8.09 3.77 53.13
C THR A 1101 -6.68 3.75 53.71
N LYS A 1102 -5.66 3.51 52.88
CA LYS A 1102 -4.24 3.55 53.28
C LYS A 1102 -3.39 4.22 52.18
N PRO A 1103 -2.24 4.84 52.51
CA PRO A 1103 -1.33 5.39 51.51
C PRO A 1103 -0.80 4.31 50.56
N GLY A 1104 -0.59 4.67 49.30
CA GLY A 1104 0.00 3.79 48.28
C GLY A 1104 -0.95 2.75 47.68
N GLN A 1105 -2.25 2.79 47.99
CA GLN A 1105 -3.23 1.96 47.27
C GLN A 1105 -3.30 2.34 45.80
N LYS A 1106 -3.53 1.33 44.97
CA LYS A 1106 -3.69 1.48 43.52
C LYS A 1106 -5.17 1.61 43.21
N LEU A 1107 -5.55 2.64 42.46
CA LEU A 1107 -6.89 2.82 41.94
C LEU A 1107 -6.90 2.52 40.45
N THR A 1108 -7.47 1.41 40.03
CA THR A 1108 -7.71 1.12 38.61
C THR A 1108 -9.04 1.74 38.19
N ILE A 1109 -9.01 2.67 37.25
CA ILE A 1109 -10.22 3.27 36.66
C ILE A 1109 -10.35 2.81 35.21
N GLY A 1110 -11.57 2.73 34.70
CA GLY A 1110 -11.76 2.32 33.31
C GLY A 1110 -13.20 2.27 32.85
N ALA A 1111 -13.38 1.74 31.65
CA ALA A 1111 -14.67 1.52 31.03
C ALA A 1111 -14.69 0.19 30.29
N VAL A 1112 -15.87 -0.43 30.26
CA VAL A 1112 -16.12 -1.74 29.67
C VAL A 1112 -17.38 -1.67 28.81
N GLU A 1113 -17.30 -2.28 27.64
CA GLU A 1113 -18.42 -2.64 26.80
C GLU A 1113 -18.30 -4.11 26.42
N ASN A 1114 -19.25 -4.94 26.87
CA ASN A 1114 -19.27 -6.38 26.69
C ASN A 1114 -20.73 -6.88 26.75
N TYR A 1115 -21.26 -7.50 25.68
CA TYR A 1115 -22.70 -7.79 25.52
C TYR A 1115 -23.12 -9.10 26.18
N THR A 1116 -22.88 -9.23 27.49
CA THR A 1116 -23.12 -10.45 28.26
C THR A 1116 -24.58 -10.69 28.64
N SER A 1117 -25.46 -9.71 28.47
CA SER A 1117 -26.91 -9.86 28.68
C SER A 1117 -27.62 -10.72 27.62
N GLY A 1118 -26.96 -10.97 26.48
CA GLY A 1118 -27.57 -11.57 25.29
C GLY A 1118 -28.42 -10.59 24.46
N LEU A 1119 -28.65 -9.36 24.93
CA LEU A 1119 -29.29 -8.28 24.19
C LEU A 1119 -28.24 -7.51 23.37
N ALA A 1120 -27.63 -8.19 22.39
CA ALA A 1120 -26.70 -7.55 21.47
C ALA A 1120 -27.46 -6.98 20.25
N VAL A 1121 -26.99 -5.87 19.70
CA VAL A 1121 -27.35 -5.46 18.33
C VAL A 1121 -26.57 -6.38 17.36
N LYS A 1122 -26.97 -7.66 17.25
CA LYS A 1122 -26.35 -8.64 16.35
C LYS A 1122 -27.34 -9.06 15.27
N GLY A 1123 -27.10 -8.66 14.02
CA GLY A 1123 -27.75 -9.26 12.85
C GLY A 1123 -28.09 -8.29 11.72
N ALA A 1124 -28.17 -8.81 10.49
CA ALA A 1124 -28.51 -8.10 9.26
C ALA A 1124 -29.90 -7.42 9.27
N ASP A 1125 -30.79 -7.79 10.20
CA ASP A 1125 -32.09 -7.14 10.40
C ASP A 1125 -31.99 -5.86 11.25
N ALA A 1126 -30.84 -5.58 11.87
CA ALA A 1126 -30.54 -4.31 12.56
C ALA A 1126 -30.05 -3.21 11.60
N MET A 1127 -30.22 -3.40 10.28
CA MET A 1127 -29.82 -2.45 9.25
C MET A 1127 -30.63 -1.13 9.24
N GLU A 1128 -31.57 -0.91 10.15
CA GLU A 1128 -32.21 0.40 10.34
C GLU A 1128 -31.58 1.25 11.46
N TYR A 1129 -30.70 0.68 12.31
CA TYR A 1129 -30.15 1.34 13.51
C TYR A 1129 -28.62 1.50 13.47
N TRP A 1130 -28.06 1.92 12.33
CA TRP A 1130 -26.62 1.96 11.99
C TRP A 1130 -25.69 2.82 12.89
N ASP A 1131 -26.15 3.37 14.00
CA ASP A 1131 -25.41 4.42 14.70
C ASP A 1131 -25.38 4.31 16.23
N THR A 1132 -25.29 3.10 16.80
CA THR A 1132 -24.96 2.95 18.23
C THR A 1132 -23.46 3.19 18.47
N ASN A 1133 -22.98 4.42 18.23
CA ASN A 1133 -21.61 4.81 18.55
C ASN A 1133 -21.48 5.00 20.07
N THR A 1134 -20.83 4.05 20.72
CA THR A 1134 -20.42 4.15 22.12
C THR A 1134 -18.99 4.62 22.22
N TYR A 1135 -18.74 5.63 23.04
CA TYR A 1135 -17.38 6.11 23.23
C TYR A 1135 -17.06 6.50 24.65
N VAL A 1136 -15.75 6.61 24.91
CA VAL A 1136 -15.17 7.08 26.16
C VAL A 1136 -14.14 8.17 25.92
N LYS A 1137 -14.17 9.22 26.75
CA LYS A 1137 -13.24 10.35 26.74
C LYS A 1137 -13.18 10.98 28.14
N ASN A 1138 -12.22 11.88 28.37
CA ASN A 1138 -12.15 12.73 29.57
C ASN A 1138 -12.30 11.95 30.90
N ALA A 1139 -11.20 11.50 31.48
CA ALA A 1139 -11.19 10.93 32.82
C ALA A 1139 -10.86 12.00 33.87
N LYS A 1140 -11.71 12.10 34.90
CA LYS A 1140 -11.56 13.06 36.00
C LYS A 1140 -11.67 12.36 37.36
N ILE A 1141 -10.88 12.81 38.33
CA ILE A 1141 -10.90 12.31 39.72
C ILE A 1141 -11.00 13.51 40.65
N TYR A 1142 -11.93 13.47 41.61
CA TYR A 1142 -12.13 14.52 42.59
C TYR A 1142 -12.08 13.98 44.00
N PHE A 1143 -11.31 14.63 44.87
CA PHE A 1143 -11.25 14.34 46.29
C PHE A 1143 -12.36 15.09 47.03
N VAL A 1144 -13.33 14.34 47.57
CA VAL A 1144 -14.58 14.89 48.09
C VAL A 1144 -14.55 15.05 49.60
N ASN A 1145 -14.04 14.07 50.34
CA ASN A 1145 -14.00 14.13 51.80
C ASN A 1145 -12.80 13.38 52.37
N PRO A 1146 -12.20 13.85 53.48
CA PRO A 1146 -11.14 13.13 54.16
C PRO A 1146 -11.73 11.96 54.97
N ASP A 1147 -10.97 10.88 55.15
CA ASP A 1147 -11.34 9.80 56.06
C ASP A 1147 -11.23 10.29 57.52
N PRO A 1148 -12.33 10.32 58.30
CA PRO A 1148 -12.32 10.79 59.68
C PRO A 1148 -11.40 9.97 60.60
N THR A 1149 -11.05 8.75 60.22
CA THR A 1149 -10.27 7.80 61.03
C THR A 1149 -8.78 7.79 60.71
N PHE A 1150 -8.36 8.40 59.60
CA PHE A 1150 -6.96 8.44 59.19
C PHE A 1150 -6.16 9.53 59.90
N ASP A 1151 -4.91 9.23 60.28
CA ASP A 1151 -3.99 10.17 60.93
C ASP A 1151 -3.18 10.95 59.88
N TYR A 1152 -3.78 12.02 59.37
CA TYR A 1152 -3.18 12.90 58.35
C TYR A 1152 -1.90 13.59 58.83
N ALA A 1153 -1.84 14.00 60.10
CA ALA A 1153 -0.67 14.68 60.66
C ALA A 1153 0.55 13.74 60.69
N LYS A 1154 0.35 12.49 61.07
CA LYS A 1154 1.41 11.47 61.01
C LYS A 1154 1.82 11.18 59.56
N ALA A 1155 0.86 10.99 58.66
CA ALA A 1155 1.14 10.70 57.25
C ALA A 1155 1.90 11.85 56.56
N ALA A 1156 1.58 13.11 56.89
CA ALA A 1156 2.34 14.28 56.44
C ALA A 1156 3.78 14.24 56.93
N ALA A 1157 4.01 13.93 58.21
CA ALA A 1157 5.35 13.84 58.78
C ALA A 1157 6.18 12.71 58.14
N ASP A 1158 5.56 11.53 57.94
CA ASP A 1158 6.19 10.38 57.30
C ASP A 1158 6.59 10.70 55.85
N LEU A 1159 5.67 11.29 55.06
CA LEU A 1159 5.94 11.63 53.66
C LEU A 1159 6.97 12.77 53.52
N ASN A 1160 6.91 13.80 54.38
CA ASN A 1160 7.92 14.86 54.41
C ASN A 1160 9.32 14.34 54.84
N ALA A 1161 9.39 13.28 55.65
CA ALA A 1161 10.65 12.63 56.01
C ALA A 1161 11.23 11.79 54.85
N GLU A 1162 10.40 11.31 53.92
CA GLU A 1162 10.84 10.63 52.70
C GLU A 1162 11.28 11.62 51.60
N ILE A 1163 10.75 12.85 51.61
CA ILE A 1163 11.08 13.93 50.66
C ILE A 1163 12.51 14.52 50.89
N THR A 1164 13.41 13.84 51.62
CA THR A 1164 14.76 14.34 51.91
C THR A 1164 15.64 14.58 50.66
N THR A 1165 15.71 15.85 50.25
CA THR A 1165 16.83 16.58 49.57
C THR A 1165 17.45 16.10 48.25
N ASP A 1166 17.00 15.00 47.62
CA ASP A 1166 17.63 14.51 46.37
C ASP A 1166 16.79 14.63 45.10
N ILE A 1167 16.01 15.71 44.97
CA ILE A 1167 15.45 16.08 43.66
C ILE A 1167 16.49 16.92 42.89
N LYS A 1168 17.65 16.32 42.60
CA LYS A 1168 18.66 16.87 41.67
C LYS A 1168 19.48 15.79 40.96
N SER A 1169 18.86 15.03 40.05
CA SER A 1169 19.52 14.67 38.77
C SER A 1169 18.57 13.96 37.83
N PHE A 1170 18.25 14.62 36.71
CA PHE A 1170 17.76 13.94 35.51
C PHE A 1170 18.96 13.37 34.75
N GLU A 1171 18.87 12.10 34.34
CA GLU A 1171 19.77 11.51 33.36
C GLU A 1171 19.23 11.75 31.94
N ALA A 1172 19.91 12.60 31.16
CA ALA A 1172 19.78 12.54 29.71
C ALA A 1172 20.62 11.36 29.15
N PRO A 1173 20.22 10.73 28.02
CA PRO A 1173 20.92 9.59 27.44
C PRO A 1173 22.38 9.89 27.09
N ALA A 1174 23.25 8.88 27.19
CA ALA A 1174 24.70 9.02 27.11
C ALA A 1174 25.22 9.41 25.71
N VAL A 1175 25.87 10.56 25.60
CA VAL A 1175 26.82 10.86 24.49
C VAL A 1175 28.14 11.38 25.07
N LYS A 1176 29.25 10.75 24.66
CA LYS A 1176 30.55 10.71 25.39
C LYS A 1176 31.41 11.99 25.36
N THR A 1177 31.02 13.09 24.70
CA THR A 1177 31.93 14.25 24.55
C THR A 1177 31.20 15.60 24.63
N GLY A 1178 31.38 16.32 25.74
CA GLY A 1178 30.88 17.68 25.95
C GLY A 1178 31.84 18.55 26.76
N ALA A 1179 31.72 19.87 26.64
CA ALA A 1179 32.54 20.85 27.38
C ALA A 1179 32.24 20.80 28.89
N ALA A 1180 33.26 21.01 29.74
CA ALA A 1180 33.13 20.99 31.20
C ALA A 1180 33.04 22.40 31.79
N TYR A 1181 32.18 22.58 32.78
CA TYR A 1181 31.96 23.85 33.49
C TYR A 1181 32.13 23.65 34.99
N ASN A 1182 32.61 24.63 35.74
CA ASN A 1182 32.58 24.56 37.21
C ASN A 1182 31.17 24.89 37.74
N LEU A 1183 30.95 24.74 39.05
CA LEU A 1183 29.65 25.03 39.69
C LEU A 1183 29.21 26.50 39.58
N SER A 1184 30.10 27.40 39.18
CA SER A 1184 29.81 28.82 38.89
C SER A 1184 29.50 29.09 37.42
N GLY A 1185 29.39 28.05 36.58
CA GLY A 1185 29.06 28.17 35.16
C GLY A 1185 30.23 28.58 34.25
N GLN A 1186 31.46 28.59 34.75
CA GLN A 1186 32.64 28.94 33.95
C GLN A 1186 33.19 27.69 33.26
N LYS A 1187 33.47 27.78 31.96
CA LYS A 1187 34.08 26.67 31.19
C LYS A 1187 35.49 26.38 31.73
N VAL A 1188 35.74 25.12 32.10
CA VAL A 1188 37.00 24.66 32.69
C VAL A 1188 37.68 23.59 31.83
N GLY A 1189 39.01 23.66 31.77
CA GLY A 1189 39.83 22.70 31.03
C GLY A 1189 39.96 21.34 31.73
N ALA A 1190 40.62 20.38 31.06
CA ALA A 1190 40.80 19.01 31.56
C ALA A 1190 41.61 18.92 32.88
N GLU A 1191 42.44 19.93 33.14
CA GLU A 1191 43.33 20.05 34.31
C GLU A 1191 42.58 20.42 35.62
N TYR A 1192 41.31 20.85 35.53
CA TYR A 1192 40.54 21.31 36.70
C TYR A 1192 40.10 20.14 37.59
N LYS A 1193 40.54 20.15 38.85
CA LYS A 1193 40.22 19.15 39.88
C LYS A 1193 39.14 19.69 40.81
N GLY A 1194 37.99 19.01 40.85
CA GLY A 1194 36.80 19.46 41.58
C GLY A 1194 35.50 18.98 40.92
N ILE A 1195 34.37 19.42 41.45
CA ILE A 1195 33.06 19.08 40.86
C ILE A 1195 32.85 19.94 39.61
N VAL A 1196 32.64 19.28 38.47
CA VAL A 1196 32.35 19.91 37.18
C VAL A 1196 30.99 19.48 36.66
N ILE A 1197 30.35 20.36 35.90
CA ILE A 1197 29.11 20.10 35.17
C ILE A 1197 29.52 19.77 33.73
N ILE A 1198 29.21 18.55 33.29
CA ILE A 1198 29.38 18.11 31.90
C ILE A 1198 28.03 17.59 31.45
N ASN A 1199 27.45 18.20 30.41
CA ASN A 1199 26.13 17.84 29.89
C ASN A 1199 25.06 17.76 31.01
N GLY A 1200 25.05 18.75 31.91
CA GLY A 1200 24.10 18.84 33.02
C GLY A 1200 24.42 17.95 34.25
N LYS A 1201 25.39 17.02 34.16
CA LYS A 1201 25.75 16.13 35.29
C LYS A 1201 26.91 16.68 36.11
N LYS A 1202 26.78 16.65 37.44
CA LYS A 1202 27.85 16.97 38.39
C LYS A 1202 28.79 15.78 38.54
N ILE A 1203 30.03 15.92 38.10
CA ILE A 1203 31.06 14.87 38.11
C ILE A 1203 32.22 15.35 38.95
N LEU A 1204 32.66 14.54 39.92
CA LEU A 1204 33.88 14.82 40.67
C LEU A 1204 35.10 14.43 39.83
N ARG A 1205 35.78 15.43 39.27
CA ARG A 1205 37.01 15.24 38.49
C ARG A 1205 38.20 15.24 39.46
N LYS A 1206 38.87 14.09 39.59
CA LYS A 1206 39.96 13.86 40.56
C LYS A 1206 41.33 14.34 40.09
#